data_AF-A0A350IAH0-F1
#
_entry.id   AF-A0A350IAH0-F1
#
_cell.length_a   1.000
_cell.length_b   1.000
_cell.length_c   1.000
_cell.angle_alpha   90.00
_cell.angle_beta   90.00
_cell.angle_gamma   90.00
#
_symmetry.space_group_name_H-M   'P 1'
#
loop_
_entity.id
_entity.type
_entity.pdbx_description
1 polymer ?
#
loop_
_entity_poly.entity_id
_entity_poly.type
_entity_poly.pdbx_seq_one_letter_code
_entity_poly.pdbx_strand_id
1 'polypeptide(L)'
;MESKRLRDGIIDRIVEIDGTDFFGVDMLPYKIQNRKSFYERNHPETLNPFSQTYDRYWDKVTRNIVEGKWIYDVAEDSDDGEGTWVYMMPKLYFYTNIIKIVDEERKRIYPRLRDNEWIMATYYFIMDGFSGFEDDYNYTCCDYIRKIEDRDLEKYPNWRDCLEGFEIEDIENNLEHLTLKNGSFKEYIDPWIYLTEHYLITRKQDRPLGLPLYLNQRQNAVLLASRTLGKSFFTFLGDFLHEWFFNGVRRYEELYLTNNDMLFALAASKKDPLERSLANISRSYANLPGKFDRLPDYHGFCYKQTSGGSWIVDNLVRHEVKKRSGAKDITGNQASLLSIKPNNAKIVAGDRFRRIYLEECGFIENIREIQAACENSLKVGERGAGSLVAIGTGGESSKIEGSKDMFENPRGYNVCNIRDFYNRTNTKARSGLFVSVVYAAEEFKDPQGNTLIKESLARVIQKRIELKKEKDAASFIDHVMFNPIYPKEMLIPKTKNKFPTAEMATYRADLVSLNTLESPDVAMGTFHADKNVVGGVRFDKDFKREFTPIVDWGREDNLDDLRGVCIMYEDVIDSPPDGLYHVIVDPVSQSGKGASLNSIMVYKADFGGNMGGMRDNIVLEWTGRTESITDTYEIILLIAKYYSAQIFQERNIPYMLEWASDNECLGMFSLEPLETLNKLHKGKIRASHWGRGVKMNATLNAHAYLKLSTWFKEVIDRDKDGVPTKKKFQEIKSLRILSEAINYEPEYKTKFDALSSLYL
;
A
#
# COMPACT_ATOMS: atom_id res chain seq x y z
N MET A 1 -33.76 4.56 -5.55
CA MET A 1 -32.95 5.74 -5.93
C MET A 1 -32.70 5.65 -7.42
N GLU A 2 -33.26 6.53 -8.24
CA GLU A 2 -32.96 6.59 -9.67
C GLU A 2 -31.48 6.97 -9.86
N SER A 3 -30.70 6.09 -10.49
CA SER A 3 -29.31 6.36 -10.79
C SER A 3 -29.20 7.43 -11.87
N LYS A 4 -28.53 8.54 -11.56
CA LYS A 4 -28.17 9.55 -12.57
C LYS A 4 -27.16 8.93 -13.54
N ARG A 5 -27.36 9.13 -14.85
CA ARG A 5 -26.45 8.65 -15.90
C ARG A 5 -25.39 9.70 -16.21
N LEU A 6 -24.16 9.25 -16.48
CA LEU A 6 -23.08 10.09 -17.03
C LEU A 6 -23.27 10.32 -18.54
N ARG A 7 -22.52 11.28 -19.10
CA ARG A 7 -22.53 11.60 -20.55
C ARG A 7 -22.19 10.41 -21.46
N ASP A 8 -21.53 9.39 -20.92
CA ASP A 8 -21.06 8.20 -21.64
C ASP A 8 -22.02 6.99 -21.48
N GLY A 9 -23.23 7.18 -20.93
CA GLY A 9 -24.23 6.11 -20.77
C GLY A 9 -24.02 5.17 -19.56
N ILE A 10 -22.93 5.35 -18.81
CA ILE A 10 -22.59 4.62 -17.58
C ILE A 10 -23.33 5.23 -16.38
N ILE A 11 -23.80 4.38 -15.46
CA ILE A 11 -24.40 4.79 -14.17
C ILE A 11 -23.37 5.53 -13.33
N ASP A 12 -23.78 6.66 -12.74
CA ASP A 12 -22.98 7.33 -11.73
C ASP A 12 -22.86 6.44 -10.48
N ARG A 13 -21.62 6.07 -10.16
CA ARG A 13 -21.30 5.21 -9.01
C ARG A 13 -20.92 6.02 -7.78
N ILE A 14 -20.87 7.35 -7.88
CA ILE A 14 -20.49 8.22 -6.77
C ILE A 14 -21.68 8.39 -5.82
N VAL A 15 -21.45 8.14 -4.54
CA VAL A 15 -22.43 8.38 -3.47
C VAL A 15 -21.91 9.52 -2.60
N GLU A 16 -22.48 10.71 -2.74
CA GLU A 16 -22.08 11.90 -1.98
C GLU A 16 -22.80 11.98 -0.62
N ILE A 17 -22.12 12.58 0.36
CA ILE A 17 -22.69 12.91 1.67
C ILE A 17 -22.88 14.43 1.75
N ASP A 18 -24.13 14.84 1.91
CA ASP A 18 -24.54 16.24 1.98
C ASP A 18 -23.75 16.99 3.05
N GLY A 19 -23.13 18.11 2.67
CA GLY A 19 -22.35 18.95 3.58
C GLY A 19 -20.93 18.46 3.88
N THR A 20 -20.39 17.49 3.13
CA THR A 20 -18.99 17.04 3.27
C THR A 20 -18.31 16.86 1.90
N ASP A 21 -16.97 16.90 1.87
CA ASP A 21 -16.18 16.57 0.68
C ASP A 21 -15.98 15.05 0.48
N PHE A 22 -16.57 14.23 1.35
CA PHE A 22 -16.44 12.78 1.26
C PHE A 22 -17.45 12.19 0.28
N PHE A 23 -17.00 11.19 -0.46
CA PHE A 23 -17.86 10.39 -1.32
C PHE A 23 -17.48 8.90 -1.23
N GLY A 24 -18.47 8.06 -1.50
CA GLY A 24 -18.33 6.62 -1.64
C GLY A 24 -18.44 6.22 -3.10
N VAL A 25 -18.06 4.99 -3.40
CA VAL A 25 -18.20 4.40 -4.73
C VAL A 25 -19.00 3.11 -4.61
N ASP A 26 -20.05 2.99 -5.42
CA ASP A 26 -20.81 1.76 -5.57
C ASP A 26 -20.20 0.85 -6.63
N MET A 27 -19.38 -0.11 -6.18
CA MET A 27 -18.72 -1.09 -7.06
C MET A 27 -19.71 -2.08 -7.68
N LEU A 28 -20.90 -2.27 -7.09
CA LEU A 28 -21.98 -3.12 -7.61
C LEU A 28 -23.32 -2.37 -7.55
N PRO A 29 -23.61 -1.53 -8.58
CA PRO A 29 -24.85 -0.76 -8.63
C PRO A 29 -26.11 -1.62 -8.62
N TYR A 30 -26.04 -2.84 -9.16
CA TYR A 30 -27.14 -3.79 -9.12
C TYR A 30 -27.38 -4.26 -7.68
N LYS A 31 -28.64 -4.18 -7.22
CA LYS A 31 -29.04 -4.63 -5.89
C LYS A 31 -29.80 -5.95 -6.01
N ILE A 32 -29.26 -6.98 -5.36
CA ILE A 32 -29.85 -8.31 -5.35
C ILE A 32 -31.22 -8.20 -4.69
N GLN A 33 -32.24 -8.76 -5.34
CA GLN A 33 -33.62 -8.66 -4.86
C GLN A 33 -33.99 -9.84 -3.97
N ASN A 34 -33.55 -11.05 -4.32
CA ASN A 34 -33.79 -12.27 -3.56
C ASN A 34 -32.52 -13.12 -3.50
N ARG A 35 -31.73 -12.89 -2.44
CA ARG A 35 -30.50 -13.63 -2.17
C ARG A 35 -30.74 -15.13 -1.98
N LYS A 36 -31.91 -15.55 -1.48
CA LYS A 36 -32.16 -16.98 -1.21
C LYS A 36 -32.23 -17.79 -2.50
N SER A 37 -32.63 -17.19 -3.63
CA SER A 37 -32.64 -17.82 -4.95
C SER A 37 -31.26 -18.28 -5.42
N PHE A 38 -30.19 -17.73 -4.84
CA PHE A 38 -28.80 -18.07 -5.13
C PHE A 38 -28.26 -19.22 -4.26
N TYR A 39 -29.03 -19.68 -3.27
CA TYR A 39 -28.62 -20.71 -2.33
C TYR A 39 -29.06 -22.11 -2.76
N GLU A 40 -28.09 -22.98 -2.96
CA GLU A 40 -28.27 -24.41 -3.23
C GLU A 40 -27.43 -25.23 -2.24
N ARG A 41 -27.81 -25.16 -0.96
CA ARG A 41 -26.99 -25.61 0.19
C ARG A 41 -27.45 -26.91 0.85
N ASN A 42 -28.66 -27.37 0.53
CA ASN A 42 -29.26 -28.57 1.10
C ASN A 42 -28.79 -29.81 0.32
N HIS A 43 -27.49 -30.08 0.39
CA HIS A 43 -26.91 -31.25 -0.25
C HIS A 43 -27.26 -32.54 0.51
N PRO A 44 -27.50 -33.65 -0.18
CA PRO A 44 -27.79 -34.93 0.44
C PRO A 44 -26.57 -35.47 1.20
N GLU A 45 -26.80 -35.98 2.41
CA GLU A 45 -25.75 -36.48 3.31
C GLU A 45 -25.60 -38.02 3.25
N THR A 46 -26.59 -38.74 2.71
CA THR A 46 -26.64 -40.21 2.78
C THR A 46 -26.72 -40.90 1.42
N LEU A 47 -26.49 -40.18 0.31
CA LEU A 47 -26.49 -40.81 -1.01
C LEU A 47 -25.28 -41.72 -1.15
N ASN A 48 -25.51 -42.96 -1.58
CA ASN A 48 -24.46 -43.94 -1.84
C ASN A 48 -23.64 -43.49 -3.07
N PRO A 49 -22.32 -43.26 -2.96
CA PRO A 49 -21.44 -42.83 -4.06
C PRO A 49 -21.42 -43.77 -5.27
N PHE A 50 -21.85 -45.02 -5.12
CA PHE A 50 -21.92 -46.00 -6.21
C PHE A 50 -23.30 -46.09 -6.87
N SER A 51 -24.21 -45.15 -6.58
CA SER A 51 -25.58 -45.16 -7.11
C SER A 51 -25.76 -44.14 -8.22
N GLN A 52 -26.58 -44.46 -9.23
CA GLN A 52 -26.93 -43.51 -10.30
C GLN A 52 -27.57 -42.21 -9.77
N THR A 53 -28.25 -42.27 -8.62
CA THR A 53 -28.85 -41.08 -7.99
C THR A 53 -27.79 -40.12 -7.48
N TYR A 54 -26.66 -40.65 -6.98
CA TYR A 54 -25.51 -39.86 -6.59
C TYR A 54 -24.93 -39.11 -7.79
N ASP A 55 -24.64 -39.84 -8.86
CA ASP A 55 -24.08 -39.28 -10.09
C ASP A 55 -24.99 -38.19 -10.66
N ARG A 56 -26.29 -38.48 -10.87
CA ARG A 56 -27.25 -37.48 -11.39
C ARG A 56 -27.31 -36.19 -10.56
N TYR A 57 -27.20 -36.31 -9.23
CA TYR A 57 -27.24 -35.15 -8.35
C TYR A 57 -25.94 -34.34 -8.45
N TRP A 58 -24.80 -35.01 -8.28
CA TRP A 58 -23.50 -34.34 -8.26
C TRP A 58 -23.03 -33.87 -9.63
N ASP A 59 -23.48 -34.50 -10.72
CA ASP A 59 -23.28 -34.03 -12.09
C ASP A 59 -23.92 -32.67 -12.30
N LYS A 60 -25.18 -32.50 -11.85
CA LYS A 60 -25.89 -31.21 -11.92
C LYS A 60 -25.18 -30.15 -11.08
N VAL A 61 -24.76 -30.48 -9.86
CA VAL A 61 -24.04 -29.54 -8.98
C VAL A 61 -22.68 -29.17 -9.59
N THR A 62 -21.95 -30.15 -10.11
CA THR A 62 -20.64 -29.95 -10.75
C THR A 62 -20.76 -29.10 -12.01
N ARG A 63 -21.83 -29.28 -12.80
CA ARG A 63 -22.14 -28.41 -13.94
C ARG A 63 -22.25 -26.95 -13.50
N ASN A 64 -23.02 -26.65 -12.45
CA ASN A 64 -23.11 -25.28 -11.92
C ASN A 64 -21.77 -24.74 -11.37
N ILE A 65 -20.92 -25.62 -10.82
CA ILE A 65 -19.59 -25.24 -10.32
C ILE A 65 -18.62 -24.89 -11.46
N VAL A 66 -18.74 -25.56 -12.61
CA VAL A 66 -17.85 -25.37 -13.77
C VAL A 66 -18.37 -24.27 -14.70
N GLU A 67 -19.66 -24.32 -15.02
CA GLU A 67 -20.31 -23.51 -16.05
C GLU A 67 -21.09 -22.32 -15.48
N GLY A 68 -21.21 -22.20 -14.16
CA GLY A 68 -22.04 -21.18 -13.51
C GLY A 68 -23.54 -21.48 -13.62
N LYS A 69 -24.37 -20.53 -13.19
CA LYS A 69 -25.83 -20.72 -13.18
C LYS A 69 -26.57 -19.41 -13.42
N TRP A 70 -27.51 -19.41 -14.36
CA TRP A 70 -28.46 -18.32 -14.54
C TRP A 70 -29.61 -18.44 -13.54
N ILE A 71 -29.94 -17.33 -12.89
CA ILE A 71 -30.97 -17.23 -11.87
C ILE A 71 -31.82 -16.00 -12.19
N TYR A 72 -33.14 -16.19 -12.26
CA TYR A 72 -34.06 -15.06 -12.36
C TYR A 72 -34.21 -14.42 -10.97
N ASP A 73 -33.64 -13.23 -10.80
CA ASP A 73 -33.66 -12.49 -9.54
C ASP A 73 -34.84 -11.53 -9.53
N VAL A 74 -35.79 -11.82 -8.64
CA VAL A 74 -37.05 -11.11 -8.45
C VAL A 74 -37.35 -11.10 -6.96
N ALA A 75 -37.83 -9.97 -6.43
CA ALA A 75 -38.17 -9.84 -5.03
C ALA A 75 -39.26 -10.86 -4.61
N GLU A 76 -39.17 -11.41 -3.38
CA GLU A 76 -40.14 -12.40 -2.88
C GLU A 76 -41.59 -11.86 -2.88
N ASP A 77 -41.75 -10.55 -2.66
CA ASP A 77 -43.03 -9.86 -2.55
C ASP A 77 -43.37 -9.01 -3.79
N SER A 78 -42.79 -9.31 -4.96
CA SER A 78 -43.07 -8.58 -6.21
C SER A 78 -44.45 -8.97 -6.77
N ASP A 79 -45.37 -8.01 -6.78
CA ASP A 79 -46.74 -8.18 -7.32
C ASP A 79 -46.77 -8.28 -8.85
N ASP A 80 -45.79 -7.68 -9.53
CA ASP A 80 -45.66 -7.62 -11.00
C ASP A 80 -44.67 -8.65 -11.58
N GLY A 81 -43.89 -9.31 -10.72
CA GLY A 81 -42.84 -10.26 -11.11
C GLY A 81 -41.65 -9.61 -11.83
N GLU A 82 -41.46 -8.28 -11.71
CA GLU A 82 -40.40 -7.57 -12.43
C GLU A 82 -39.01 -7.92 -11.88
N GLY A 83 -38.29 -8.77 -12.61
CA GLY A 83 -36.94 -9.22 -12.27
C GLY A 83 -35.96 -9.06 -13.43
N THR A 84 -34.77 -9.63 -13.26
CA THR A 84 -33.81 -9.80 -14.36
C THR A 84 -33.07 -11.12 -14.19
N TRP A 85 -32.61 -11.69 -15.30
CA TRP A 85 -31.69 -12.82 -15.23
C TRP A 85 -30.31 -12.36 -14.79
N VAL A 86 -29.78 -13.03 -13.77
CA VAL A 86 -28.46 -12.78 -13.17
C VAL A 86 -27.63 -14.05 -13.31
N TYR A 87 -26.40 -13.90 -13.80
CA TYR A 87 -25.48 -15.02 -13.92
C TYR A 87 -24.62 -15.16 -12.66
N MET A 88 -24.82 -16.24 -11.90
CA MET A 88 -23.99 -16.60 -10.76
C MET A 88 -22.72 -17.29 -11.26
N MET A 89 -21.58 -16.61 -11.13
CA MET A 89 -20.31 -17.09 -11.67
C MET A 89 -19.86 -18.42 -11.02
N PRO A 90 -19.09 -19.28 -11.73
CA PRO A 90 -18.63 -20.59 -11.26
C PRO A 90 -18.02 -20.57 -9.84
N LYS A 91 -17.06 -19.67 -9.62
CA LYS A 91 -16.34 -19.52 -8.34
C LYS A 91 -17.23 -18.98 -7.22
N LEU A 92 -18.19 -18.12 -7.56
CA LEU A 92 -19.16 -17.59 -6.60
C LEU A 92 -20.16 -18.67 -6.17
N TYR A 93 -20.67 -19.45 -7.13
CA TYR A 93 -21.52 -20.60 -6.87
C TYR A 93 -20.80 -21.60 -5.96
N PHE A 94 -19.56 -21.97 -6.30
CA PHE A 94 -18.74 -22.88 -5.51
C PHE A 94 -18.54 -22.37 -4.07
N TYR A 95 -18.08 -21.13 -3.90
CA TYR A 95 -17.85 -20.55 -2.59
C TYR A 95 -19.12 -20.47 -1.73
N THR A 96 -20.24 -20.12 -2.34
CA THR A 96 -21.50 -19.84 -1.64
C THR A 96 -22.27 -21.11 -1.27
N ASN A 97 -22.20 -22.14 -2.12
CA ASN A 97 -23.05 -23.32 -2.04
C ASN A 97 -22.30 -24.58 -1.60
N ILE A 98 -20.99 -24.68 -1.84
CA ILE A 98 -20.20 -25.88 -1.53
C ILE A 98 -19.32 -25.71 -0.29
N ILE A 99 -18.64 -24.56 -0.20
CA ILE A 99 -17.68 -24.31 0.88
C ILE A 99 -18.39 -24.02 2.20
N LYS A 100 -17.87 -24.59 3.29
CA LYS A 100 -18.24 -24.25 4.67
C LYS A 100 -17.06 -23.58 5.36
N ILE A 101 -17.32 -22.46 6.01
CA ILE A 101 -16.36 -21.72 6.84
C ILE A 101 -16.71 -21.87 8.32
N VAL A 102 -15.78 -21.47 9.17
CA VAL A 102 -15.99 -21.42 10.62
C VAL A 102 -16.21 -19.98 11.02
N ASP A 103 -17.35 -19.69 11.65
CA ASP A 103 -17.68 -18.35 12.14
C ASP A 103 -16.99 -18.02 13.48
N GLU A 104 -17.27 -16.84 14.02
CA GLU A 104 -16.71 -16.36 15.29
C GLU A 104 -17.12 -17.24 16.49
N GLU A 105 -18.30 -17.86 16.43
CA GLU A 105 -18.81 -18.81 17.42
C GLU A 105 -18.25 -20.23 17.23
N ARG A 106 -17.31 -20.40 16.29
CA ARG A 106 -16.72 -21.68 15.89
C ARG A 106 -17.72 -22.68 15.31
N LYS A 107 -18.88 -22.21 14.84
CA LYS A 107 -19.87 -23.01 14.13
C LYS A 107 -19.51 -23.11 12.65
N ARG A 108 -19.86 -24.24 12.05
CA ARG A 108 -19.68 -24.47 10.61
C ARG A 108 -20.87 -23.89 9.87
N ILE A 109 -20.62 -22.92 9.02
CA ILE A 109 -21.66 -22.22 8.25
C ILE A 109 -21.27 -22.14 6.78
N TYR A 110 -22.26 -22.01 5.90
CA TYR A 110 -22.01 -21.54 4.54
C TYR A 110 -21.68 -20.04 4.58
N PRO A 111 -20.71 -19.57 3.77
CA PRO A 111 -20.44 -18.14 3.65
C PRO A 111 -21.71 -17.35 3.30
N ARG A 112 -21.87 -16.15 3.86
CA ARG A 112 -22.99 -15.28 3.46
C ARG A 112 -22.71 -14.73 2.07
N LEU A 113 -23.71 -14.75 1.19
CA LEU A 113 -23.61 -14.03 -0.08
C LEU A 113 -23.91 -12.56 0.17
N ARG A 114 -22.92 -11.71 -0.08
CA ARG A 114 -23.02 -10.25 -0.02
C ARG A 114 -22.47 -9.68 -1.32
N ASP A 115 -22.72 -8.40 -1.55
CA ASP A 115 -22.08 -7.65 -2.62
C ASP A 115 -20.54 -7.78 -2.63
N ASN A 116 -19.88 -7.90 -1.48
CA ASN A 116 -18.44 -8.15 -1.37
C ASN A 116 -17.99 -9.36 -2.21
N GLU A 117 -18.66 -10.50 -2.04
CA GLU A 117 -18.35 -11.73 -2.76
C GLU A 117 -18.64 -11.59 -4.26
N TRP A 118 -19.70 -10.86 -4.64
CA TRP A 118 -20.01 -10.57 -6.05
C TRP A 118 -18.94 -9.69 -6.72
N ILE A 119 -18.49 -8.63 -6.04
CA ILE A 119 -17.45 -7.72 -6.53
C ILE A 119 -16.15 -8.51 -6.78
N MET A 120 -15.75 -9.34 -5.81
CA MET A 120 -14.55 -10.17 -5.94
C MET A 120 -14.70 -11.22 -7.04
N ALA A 121 -15.81 -11.97 -7.04
CA ALA A 121 -16.07 -12.99 -8.06
C ALA A 121 -16.06 -12.41 -9.47
N THR A 122 -16.66 -11.24 -9.66
CA THR A 122 -16.66 -10.51 -10.94
C THR A 122 -15.23 -10.22 -11.38
N TYR A 123 -14.40 -9.67 -10.48
CA TYR A 123 -13.01 -9.36 -10.81
C TYR A 123 -12.20 -10.61 -11.21
N TYR A 124 -12.34 -11.71 -10.45
CA TYR A 124 -11.69 -12.98 -10.78
C TYR A 124 -12.21 -13.58 -12.09
N PHE A 125 -13.49 -13.39 -12.43
CA PHE A 125 -14.09 -13.89 -13.66
C PHE A 125 -13.55 -13.17 -14.90
N ILE A 126 -13.32 -11.86 -14.80
CA ILE A 126 -12.70 -11.06 -15.86
C ILE A 126 -11.23 -11.41 -16.01
N MET A 127 -10.49 -11.49 -14.90
CA MET A 127 -9.10 -11.95 -14.86
C MET A 127 -8.93 -13.33 -15.52
N ASP A 128 -9.97 -14.16 -15.46
CA ASP A 128 -10.04 -15.48 -16.05
C ASP A 128 -10.25 -15.53 -17.55
N GLY A 129 -10.46 -14.38 -18.20
CA GLY A 129 -10.64 -14.25 -19.63
C GLY A 129 -12.09 -14.08 -20.09
N PHE A 130 -13.03 -13.73 -19.19
CA PHE A 130 -14.42 -13.50 -19.59
C PHE A 130 -14.51 -12.48 -20.75
N SER A 131 -15.26 -12.85 -21.79
CA SER A 131 -15.32 -12.11 -23.06
C SER A 131 -16.76 -11.93 -23.59
N GLY A 132 -17.77 -12.19 -22.75
CA GLY A 132 -19.19 -12.12 -23.12
C GLY A 132 -19.90 -13.46 -22.94
N PHE A 133 -21.15 -13.54 -23.38
CA PHE A 133 -21.94 -14.77 -23.37
C PHE A 133 -22.33 -15.19 -24.80
N GLU A 134 -22.48 -16.49 -25.01
CA GLU A 134 -22.74 -17.11 -26.33
C GLU A 134 -24.01 -16.57 -27.02
N ASP A 135 -25.09 -16.36 -26.26
CA ASP A 135 -26.40 -15.95 -26.78
C ASP A 135 -26.69 -14.44 -26.59
N ASP A 136 -25.69 -13.63 -26.24
CA ASP A 136 -25.81 -12.18 -26.37
C ASP A 136 -25.60 -11.80 -27.84
N TYR A 137 -26.69 -11.50 -28.55
CA TYR A 137 -26.63 -11.28 -29.99
C TYR A 137 -26.10 -9.91 -30.40
N ASN A 138 -25.94 -8.96 -29.46
CA ASN A 138 -25.62 -7.57 -29.78
C ASN A 138 -24.27 -7.12 -29.22
N TYR A 139 -23.89 -7.66 -28.06
CA TYR A 139 -22.75 -7.17 -27.29
C TYR A 139 -21.71 -8.25 -27.04
N THR A 140 -20.46 -7.82 -26.89
CA THR A 140 -19.33 -8.67 -26.52
C THR A 140 -18.44 -7.95 -25.52
N CYS A 141 -17.69 -8.71 -24.72
CA CYS A 141 -16.63 -8.17 -23.87
C CYS A 141 -15.24 -8.57 -24.39
N CYS A 142 -15.14 -9.05 -25.63
CA CYS A 142 -13.90 -9.51 -26.22
C CYS A 142 -12.97 -8.32 -26.51
N ASP A 143 -11.79 -8.32 -25.88
CA ASP A 143 -10.78 -7.27 -26.01
C ASP A 143 -10.23 -7.15 -27.43
N TYR A 144 -10.29 -8.22 -28.23
CA TYR A 144 -9.91 -8.16 -29.64
C TYR A 144 -10.87 -7.27 -30.42
N ILE A 145 -12.17 -7.33 -30.13
CA ILE A 145 -13.17 -6.43 -30.74
C ILE A 145 -12.94 -4.99 -30.28
N ARG A 146 -12.61 -4.76 -29.00
CA ARG A 146 -12.20 -3.43 -28.53
C ARG A 146 -10.99 -2.90 -29.31
N LYS A 147 -9.95 -3.72 -29.52
CA LYS A 147 -8.76 -3.31 -30.32
C LYS A 147 -9.16 -2.93 -31.74
N ILE A 148 -10.11 -3.63 -32.35
CA ILE A 148 -10.63 -3.32 -33.68
C ILE A 148 -11.40 -1.99 -33.65
N GLU A 149 -12.28 -1.76 -32.69
CA GLU A 149 -13.05 -0.51 -32.56
C GLU A 149 -12.15 0.71 -32.28
N ASP A 150 -11.15 0.55 -31.41
CA ASP A 150 -10.20 1.59 -31.00
C ASP A 150 -9.10 1.87 -32.05
N ARG A 151 -9.05 1.12 -33.16
CA ARG A 151 -7.92 1.18 -34.10
C ARG A 151 -7.84 2.51 -34.84
N ASP A 152 -6.62 2.94 -35.11
CA ASP A 152 -6.36 4.03 -36.05
C ASP A 152 -6.70 3.56 -37.48
N LEU A 153 -7.77 4.10 -38.04
CA LEU A 153 -8.28 3.72 -39.37
C LEU A 153 -7.36 4.15 -40.52
N GLU A 154 -6.52 5.16 -40.32
CA GLU A 154 -5.54 5.58 -41.33
C GLU A 154 -4.37 4.60 -41.37
N LYS A 155 -3.93 4.14 -40.20
CA LYS A 155 -2.80 3.20 -40.08
C LYS A 155 -3.19 1.74 -40.29
N TYR A 156 -4.39 1.36 -39.86
CA TYR A 156 -4.90 -0.02 -39.84
C TYR A 156 -6.30 -0.09 -40.48
N PRO A 157 -6.40 0.06 -41.81
CA PRO A 157 -7.69 0.04 -42.50
C PRO A 157 -8.37 -1.33 -42.40
N ASN A 158 -7.62 -2.43 -42.43
CA ASN A 158 -8.13 -3.77 -42.17
C ASN A 158 -8.00 -4.11 -40.69
N TRP A 159 -9.04 -4.71 -40.11
CA TRP A 159 -9.03 -5.11 -38.70
C TRP A 159 -7.95 -6.15 -38.39
N ARG A 160 -7.53 -6.94 -39.39
CA ARG A 160 -6.42 -7.90 -39.22
C ARG A 160 -5.07 -7.20 -38.98
N ASP A 161 -4.91 -5.96 -39.43
CA ASP A 161 -3.63 -5.25 -39.36
C ASP A 161 -3.32 -4.74 -37.93
N CYS A 162 -4.33 -4.67 -37.05
CA CYS A 162 -4.19 -4.20 -35.66
C CYS A 162 -4.14 -5.34 -34.62
N LEU A 163 -4.06 -6.60 -35.07
CA LEU A 163 -4.13 -7.78 -34.20
C LEU A 163 -2.93 -8.71 -34.41
N GLU A 164 -2.65 -9.53 -33.40
CA GLU A 164 -1.67 -10.60 -33.48
C GLU A 164 -2.27 -11.84 -34.16
N GLY A 165 -1.42 -12.70 -34.74
CA GLY A 165 -1.87 -13.84 -35.54
C GLY A 165 -2.79 -14.81 -34.77
N PHE A 166 -2.53 -15.03 -33.48
CA PHE A 166 -3.39 -15.88 -32.66
C PHE A 166 -4.72 -15.21 -32.30
N GLU A 167 -4.78 -13.88 -32.26
CA GLU A 167 -6.02 -13.13 -31.99
C GLU A 167 -6.95 -13.19 -33.21
N ILE A 168 -6.37 -13.16 -34.41
CA ILE A 168 -7.10 -13.36 -35.67
C ILE A 168 -7.68 -14.78 -35.70
N GLU A 169 -6.89 -15.79 -35.38
CA GLU A 169 -7.34 -17.18 -35.30
C GLU A 169 -8.47 -17.36 -34.28
N ASP A 170 -8.34 -16.77 -33.08
CA ASP A 170 -9.36 -16.84 -32.05
C ASP A 170 -10.67 -16.14 -32.50
N ILE A 171 -10.59 -15.02 -33.23
CA ILE A 171 -11.79 -14.39 -33.84
C ILE A 171 -12.41 -15.29 -34.90
N GLU A 172 -11.61 -15.79 -35.84
CA GLU A 172 -12.09 -16.57 -37.00
C GLU A 172 -12.79 -17.86 -36.55
N ASN A 173 -12.28 -18.51 -35.51
CA ASN A 173 -12.89 -19.69 -34.90
C ASN A 173 -14.17 -19.40 -34.09
N ASN A 174 -14.46 -18.13 -33.77
CA ASN A 174 -15.57 -17.73 -32.91
C ASN A 174 -16.46 -16.65 -33.55
N LEU A 175 -16.47 -16.53 -34.87
CA LEU A 175 -17.24 -15.50 -35.59
C LEU A 175 -18.73 -15.52 -35.24
N GLU A 176 -19.31 -16.70 -35.03
CA GLU A 176 -20.72 -16.85 -34.65
C GLU A 176 -21.06 -16.16 -33.31
N HIS A 177 -20.08 -16.07 -32.42
CA HIS A 177 -20.23 -15.42 -31.11
C HIS A 177 -19.76 -13.97 -31.09
N LEU A 178 -19.04 -13.50 -32.12
CA LEU A 178 -18.45 -12.16 -32.17
C LEU A 178 -19.09 -11.24 -33.21
N THR A 179 -19.94 -11.77 -34.09
CA THR A 179 -20.59 -11.01 -35.16
C THR A 179 -22.12 -11.00 -35.03
N LEU A 180 -22.73 -9.96 -35.60
CA LEU A 180 -24.16 -9.85 -35.83
C LEU A 180 -24.55 -10.69 -37.07
N LYS A 181 -25.85 -10.92 -37.26
CA LYS A 181 -26.38 -11.68 -38.42
C LYS A 181 -26.02 -11.08 -39.79
N ASN A 182 -25.70 -9.79 -39.85
CA ASN A 182 -25.29 -9.10 -41.07
C ASN A 182 -23.76 -9.22 -41.34
N GLY A 183 -23.01 -9.91 -40.48
CA GLY A 183 -21.57 -10.11 -40.58
C GLY A 183 -20.70 -9.01 -39.96
N SER A 184 -21.27 -7.92 -39.42
CA SER A 184 -20.48 -6.92 -38.69
C SER A 184 -20.18 -7.38 -37.27
N PHE A 185 -19.09 -6.91 -36.66
CA PHE A 185 -18.78 -7.22 -35.26
C PHE A 185 -19.85 -6.68 -34.29
N LYS A 186 -20.04 -7.40 -33.17
CA LYS A 186 -20.83 -6.95 -32.02
C LYS A 186 -20.20 -5.72 -31.39
N GLU A 187 -21.00 -4.93 -30.67
CA GLU A 187 -20.52 -3.76 -29.93
C GLU A 187 -19.75 -4.21 -28.68
N TYR A 188 -18.54 -3.68 -28.48
CA TYR A 188 -17.76 -3.96 -27.28
C TYR A 188 -18.31 -3.21 -26.05
N ILE A 189 -18.44 -3.94 -24.94
CA ILE A 189 -18.72 -3.39 -23.62
C ILE A 189 -17.61 -3.83 -22.66
N ASP A 190 -17.11 -2.88 -21.86
CA ASP A 190 -16.14 -3.17 -20.78
C ASP A 190 -16.68 -4.28 -19.87
N PRO A 191 -15.92 -5.38 -19.64
CA PRO A 191 -16.44 -6.55 -18.94
C PRO A 191 -16.89 -6.26 -17.49
N TRP A 192 -16.28 -5.27 -16.82
CA TRP A 192 -16.71 -4.87 -15.48
C TRP A 192 -18.07 -4.18 -15.53
N ILE A 193 -18.26 -3.25 -16.47
CA ILE A 193 -19.55 -2.59 -16.70
C ILE A 193 -20.59 -3.62 -17.13
N TYR A 194 -20.21 -4.55 -18.01
CA TYR A 194 -21.11 -5.59 -18.50
C TYR A 194 -21.68 -6.43 -17.35
N LEU A 195 -20.81 -6.92 -16.46
CA LEU A 195 -21.16 -7.82 -15.36
C LEU A 195 -21.77 -7.14 -14.13
N THR A 196 -21.62 -5.83 -13.96
CA THR A 196 -22.12 -5.11 -12.77
C THR A 196 -23.28 -4.16 -13.06
N GLU A 197 -23.60 -3.94 -14.34
CA GLU A 197 -24.52 -2.87 -14.74
C GLU A 197 -25.28 -3.15 -16.03
N HIS A 198 -24.60 -3.55 -17.12
CA HIS A 198 -25.20 -3.51 -18.46
C HIS A 198 -26.45 -4.40 -18.59
N TYR A 199 -26.27 -5.71 -18.55
CA TYR A 199 -27.39 -6.65 -18.71
C TYR A 199 -28.29 -6.71 -17.45
N LEU A 200 -27.85 -6.09 -16.36
CA LEU A 200 -28.54 -6.11 -15.07
C LEU A 200 -29.47 -4.90 -14.86
N ILE A 201 -29.13 -3.74 -15.44
CA ILE A 201 -29.80 -2.47 -15.15
C ILE A 201 -30.13 -1.72 -16.43
N THR A 202 -29.12 -1.40 -17.25
CA THR A 202 -29.32 -0.53 -18.42
C THR A 202 -30.00 -1.26 -19.58
N ARG A 203 -29.84 -2.58 -19.63
CA ARG A 203 -30.46 -3.55 -20.55
C ARG A 203 -30.86 -4.80 -19.77
N LYS A 204 -31.82 -4.67 -18.84
CA LYS A 204 -32.36 -5.81 -18.09
C LYS A 204 -32.73 -6.97 -19.04
N GLN A 205 -32.33 -8.18 -18.68
CA GLN A 205 -32.54 -9.37 -19.52
C GLN A 205 -33.78 -10.14 -19.08
N ASP A 206 -34.57 -10.55 -20.06
CA ASP A 206 -35.76 -11.40 -19.92
C ASP A 206 -35.47 -12.89 -20.09
N ARG A 207 -34.24 -13.24 -20.50
CA ARG A 207 -33.74 -14.61 -20.64
C ARG A 207 -32.27 -14.76 -20.23
N PRO A 208 -31.80 -15.99 -19.98
CA PRO A 208 -30.37 -16.30 -19.94
C PRO A 208 -29.66 -15.92 -21.25
N LEU A 209 -28.41 -15.45 -21.14
CA LEU A 209 -27.57 -15.09 -22.27
C LEU A 209 -26.64 -16.22 -22.74
N GLY A 210 -26.87 -17.46 -22.32
CA GLY A 210 -26.05 -18.62 -22.70
C GLY A 210 -24.81 -18.78 -21.80
N LEU A 211 -23.87 -19.63 -22.20
CA LEU A 211 -22.66 -19.87 -21.43
C LEU A 211 -21.63 -18.76 -21.63
N PRO A 212 -20.73 -18.53 -20.65
CA PRO A 212 -19.66 -17.55 -20.82
C PRO A 212 -18.62 -18.01 -21.84
N LEU A 213 -18.08 -17.01 -22.55
CA LEU A 213 -16.95 -17.14 -23.45
C LEU A 213 -15.66 -16.69 -22.75
N TYR A 214 -14.54 -17.36 -23.05
CA TYR A 214 -13.23 -17.10 -22.44
C TYR A 214 -12.14 -16.79 -23.47
N LEU A 215 -12.45 -15.93 -24.44
CA LEU A 215 -11.52 -15.54 -25.51
C LEU A 215 -10.47 -14.53 -25.06
N ASN A 216 -10.74 -13.75 -24.01
CA ASN A 216 -9.76 -12.81 -23.50
C ASN A 216 -8.61 -13.58 -22.82
N GLN A 217 -7.40 -13.06 -22.98
CA GLN A 217 -6.24 -13.66 -22.30
C GLN A 217 -6.39 -13.59 -20.79
N ARG A 218 -5.83 -14.57 -20.09
CA ARG A 218 -5.71 -14.55 -18.63
C ARG A 218 -4.80 -13.40 -18.19
N GLN A 219 -5.21 -12.71 -17.15
CA GLN A 219 -4.50 -11.57 -16.59
C GLN A 219 -4.10 -11.85 -15.14
N ASN A 220 -3.17 -11.06 -14.61
CA ASN A 220 -2.87 -11.00 -13.18
C ASN A 220 -3.97 -10.25 -12.43
N ALA A 221 -4.02 -10.36 -11.11
CA ALA A 221 -4.98 -9.63 -10.27
C ALA A 221 -4.25 -8.94 -9.12
N VAL A 222 -4.64 -7.70 -8.85
CA VAL A 222 -4.26 -6.96 -7.64
C VAL A 222 -5.54 -6.51 -6.94
N LEU A 223 -5.82 -7.11 -5.79
CA LEU A 223 -6.97 -6.79 -4.96
C LEU A 223 -6.51 -6.17 -3.65
N LEU A 224 -6.87 -4.90 -3.48
CA LEU A 224 -6.58 -4.12 -2.29
C LEU A 224 -7.89 -3.84 -1.56
N ALA A 225 -7.94 -4.12 -0.27
CA ALA A 225 -9.18 -3.96 0.48
C ALA A 225 -8.91 -3.58 1.93
N SER A 226 -9.92 -2.98 2.58
CA SER A 226 -9.93 -2.87 4.04
C SER A 226 -9.89 -4.27 4.69
N ARG A 227 -9.58 -4.30 6.00
CA ARG A 227 -9.69 -5.54 6.79
C ARG A 227 -11.16 -6.00 6.83
N THR A 228 -11.36 -7.26 7.25
CA THR A 228 -12.69 -7.87 7.49
C THR A 228 -13.65 -8.00 6.30
N LEU A 229 -13.24 -7.65 5.08
CA LEU A 229 -14.06 -7.78 3.86
C LEU A 229 -14.15 -9.19 3.26
N GLY A 230 -13.51 -10.20 3.89
CA GLY A 230 -13.55 -11.58 3.39
C GLY A 230 -12.57 -11.90 2.25
N LYS A 231 -11.67 -10.97 1.89
CA LYS A 231 -10.72 -11.11 0.76
C LYS A 231 -9.93 -12.43 0.76
N SER A 232 -9.32 -12.80 1.88
CA SER A 232 -8.55 -14.04 2.00
C SER A 232 -9.48 -15.27 1.93
N PHE A 233 -10.67 -15.21 2.52
CA PHE A 233 -11.63 -16.32 2.43
C PHE A 233 -12.06 -16.58 0.98
N PHE A 234 -12.46 -15.53 0.24
CA PHE A 234 -12.87 -15.71 -1.15
C PHE A 234 -11.69 -16.14 -2.04
N THR A 235 -10.52 -15.50 -1.90
CA THR A 235 -9.34 -15.84 -2.71
C THR A 235 -8.88 -17.28 -2.49
N PHE A 236 -8.78 -17.73 -1.24
CA PHE A 236 -8.25 -19.07 -0.96
C PHE A 236 -9.30 -20.19 -1.03
N LEU A 237 -10.56 -19.90 -0.72
CA LEU A 237 -11.61 -20.93 -0.70
C LEU A 237 -12.54 -20.86 -1.91
N GLY A 238 -12.77 -19.69 -2.49
CA GLY A 238 -13.58 -19.50 -3.68
C GLY A 238 -12.77 -19.63 -4.96
N ASP A 239 -11.59 -19.00 -5.04
CA ASP A 239 -10.73 -19.02 -6.23
C ASP A 239 -9.75 -20.21 -6.20
N PHE A 240 -8.84 -20.29 -5.22
CA PHE A 240 -7.83 -21.35 -5.17
C PHE A 240 -8.43 -22.76 -5.08
N LEU A 241 -9.36 -23.03 -4.16
CA LEU A 241 -9.94 -24.37 -4.06
C LEU A 241 -10.75 -24.76 -5.31
N HIS A 242 -11.42 -23.81 -5.97
CA HIS A 242 -12.09 -24.08 -7.24
C HIS A 242 -11.08 -24.51 -8.30
N GLU A 243 -10.00 -23.75 -8.47
CA GLU A 243 -8.93 -24.09 -9.40
C GLU A 243 -8.23 -25.42 -9.04
N TRP A 244 -8.07 -25.69 -7.74
CA TRP A 244 -7.48 -26.93 -7.24
C TRP A 244 -8.34 -28.15 -7.56
N PHE A 245 -9.66 -28.06 -7.46
CA PHE A 245 -10.54 -29.19 -7.75
C PHE A 245 -10.83 -29.35 -9.24
N PHE A 246 -10.97 -28.24 -9.97
CA PHE A 246 -11.53 -28.24 -11.32
C PHE A 246 -10.56 -27.77 -12.42
N ASN A 247 -9.29 -27.48 -12.10
CA ASN A 247 -8.21 -27.12 -13.04
C ASN A 247 -8.53 -25.93 -13.98
N GLY A 248 -9.54 -25.12 -13.66
CA GLY A 248 -9.99 -24.03 -14.52
C GLY A 248 -10.72 -24.48 -15.78
N VAL A 249 -11.23 -25.72 -15.80
CA VAL A 249 -12.14 -26.23 -16.84
C VAL A 249 -13.36 -25.30 -16.98
N ARG A 250 -13.83 -25.08 -18.22
CA ARG A 250 -14.89 -24.10 -18.54
C ARG A 250 -16.21 -24.73 -19.01
N ARG A 251 -16.17 -26.00 -19.41
CA ARG A 251 -17.31 -26.79 -19.87
C ARG A 251 -17.36 -28.11 -19.12
N TYR A 252 -18.55 -28.57 -18.75
CA TYR A 252 -18.72 -29.79 -17.98
C TYR A 252 -18.19 -31.02 -18.71
N GLU A 253 -18.27 -31.01 -20.03
CA GLU A 253 -17.82 -32.10 -20.90
C GLU A 253 -16.30 -32.31 -20.84
N GLU A 254 -15.55 -31.29 -20.40
CA GLU A 254 -14.09 -31.29 -20.23
C GLU A 254 -13.64 -31.72 -18.82
N LEU A 255 -14.57 -32.16 -17.94
CA LEU A 255 -14.27 -32.50 -16.54
C LEU A 255 -13.20 -33.59 -16.39
N TYR A 256 -12.99 -34.41 -17.42
CA TYR A 256 -11.92 -35.42 -17.44
C TYR A 256 -10.51 -34.80 -17.39
N LEU A 257 -10.34 -33.53 -17.73
CA LEU A 257 -9.06 -32.79 -17.66
C LEU A 257 -8.69 -32.34 -16.24
N THR A 258 -9.59 -32.49 -15.26
CA THR A 258 -9.36 -32.05 -13.86
C THR A 258 -8.28 -32.82 -13.12
N ASN A 259 -7.84 -33.97 -13.66
CA ASN A 259 -6.74 -34.75 -13.09
C ASN A 259 -5.38 -34.46 -13.74
N ASN A 260 -5.32 -33.57 -14.74
CA ASN A 260 -4.05 -33.11 -15.28
C ASN A 260 -3.22 -32.41 -14.19
N ASP A 261 -1.90 -32.55 -14.27
CA ASP A 261 -0.98 -31.93 -13.31
C ASP A 261 -0.89 -30.41 -13.57
N MET A 262 -1.36 -29.62 -12.60
CA MET A 262 -1.26 -28.16 -12.61
C MET A 262 -0.50 -27.68 -11.37
N LEU A 263 0.36 -26.68 -11.56
CA LEU A 263 1.19 -26.12 -10.49
C LEU A 263 0.56 -24.87 -9.89
N PHE A 264 0.55 -24.82 -8.56
CA PHE A 264 0.06 -23.72 -7.74
C PHE A 264 1.16 -23.25 -6.79
N ALA A 265 1.20 -21.96 -6.50
CA ALA A 265 2.01 -21.43 -5.42
C ALA A 265 1.18 -20.51 -4.54
N LEU A 266 1.28 -20.67 -3.22
CA LEU A 266 0.68 -19.77 -2.23
C LEU A 266 1.80 -19.22 -1.37
N ALA A 267 1.98 -17.90 -1.37
CA ALA A 267 3.12 -17.27 -0.75
C ALA A 267 2.76 -15.99 0.01
N ALA A 268 3.51 -15.69 1.07
CA ALA A 268 3.42 -14.43 1.80
C ALA A 268 4.78 -14.06 2.41
N SER A 269 5.05 -12.76 2.63
CA SER A 269 6.30 -12.32 3.27
C SER A 269 6.38 -12.67 4.76
N LYS A 270 5.23 -12.83 5.42
CA LYS A 270 5.12 -13.32 6.80
C LYS A 270 4.37 -14.65 6.79
N LYS A 271 4.77 -15.58 7.67
CA LYS A 271 4.14 -16.90 7.78
C LYS A 271 2.71 -16.82 8.32
N ASP A 272 2.47 -16.07 9.39
CA ASP A 272 1.18 -16.08 10.10
C ASP A 272 -0.04 -15.78 9.22
N PRO A 273 -0.03 -14.77 8.32
CA PRO A 273 -1.14 -14.54 7.41
C PRO A 273 -1.45 -15.76 6.55
N LEU A 274 -0.42 -16.34 5.91
CA LEU A 274 -0.58 -17.50 5.05
C LEU A 274 -1.03 -18.74 5.84
N GLU A 275 -0.47 -18.98 7.03
CA GLU A 275 -0.91 -20.09 7.89
C GLU A 275 -2.40 -20.02 8.23
N ARG A 276 -2.96 -18.81 8.47
CA ARG A 276 -4.41 -18.66 8.70
C ARG A 276 -5.23 -19.04 7.47
N SER A 277 -4.79 -18.64 6.27
CA SER A 277 -5.44 -19.00 5.02
C SER A 277 -5.35 -20.50 4.72
N LEU A 278 -4.20 -21.12 4.98
CA LEU A 278 -4.01 -22.57 4.84
C LEU A 278 -4.83 -23.37 5.86
N ALA A 279 -4.99 -22.87 7.08
CA ALA A 279 -5.88 -23.47 8.07
C ALA A 279 -7.35 -23.39 7.62
N ASN A 280 -7.77 -22.33 6.93
CA ASN A 280 -9.10 -22.24 6.32
C ASN A 280 -9.27 -23.26 5.19
N ILE A 281 -8.26 -23.43 4.33
CA ILE A 281 -8.23 -24.43 3.27
C ILE A 281 -8.40 -25.82 3.88
N SER A 282 -7.54 -26.19 4.83
CA SER A 282 -7.57 -27.51 5.50
C SER A 282 -8.94 -27.83 6.11
N ARG A 283 -9.53 -26.85 6.81
CA ARG A 283 -10.88 -27.00 7.40
C ARG A 283 -11.96 -27.16 6.33
N SER A 284 -11.91 -26.40 5.25
CA SER A 284 -12.89 -26.50 4.16
C SER A 284 -12.77 -27.84 3.43
N TYR A 285 -11.53 -28.27 3.15
CA TYR A 285 -11.20 -29.55 2.53
C TYR A 285 -11.77 -30.74 3.33
N ALA A 286 -11.64 -30.68 4.66
CA ALA A 286 -12.17 -31.70 5.56
C ALA A 286 -13.70 -31.69 5.67
N ASN A 287 -14.41 -30.72 5.09
CA ASN A 287 -15.86 -30.54 5.22
C ASN A 287 -16.61 -30.48 3.89
N LEU A 288 -16.02 -31.01 2.81
CA LEU A 288 -16.71 -31.15 1.53
C LEU A 288 -18.01 -31.98 1.67
N PRO A 289 -19.07 -31.62 0.93
CA PRO A 289 -20.31 -32.36 0.95
C PRO A 289 -20.21 -33.65 0.12
N GLY A 290 -21.25 -34.49 0.22
CA GLY A 290 -21.32 -35.76 -0.51
C GLY A 290 -20.55 -36.91 0.13
N LYS A 291 -20.08 -36.75 1.38
CA LYS A 291 -19.53 -37.85 2.18
C LYS A 291 -20.58 -38.93 2.41
N PHE A 292 -20.13 -40.14 2.70
CA PHE A 292 -21.02 -41.27 2.95
C PHE A 292 -20.56 -42.04 4.17
N ASP A 293 -21.34 -42.00 5.25
CA ASP A 293 -20.93 -42.53 6.57
C ASP A 293 -20.61 -44.03 6.57
N ARG A 294 -21.19 -44.81 5.64
CA ARG A 294 -20.89 -46.24 5.50
C ARG A 294 -19.61 -46.53 4.72
N LEU A 295 -18.97 -45.51 4.17
CA LEU A 295 -17.65 -45.56 3.53
C LEU A 295 -16.77 -44.44 4.13
N PRO A 296 -16.18 -44.65 5.32
CA PRO A 296 -15.45 -43.60 6.04
C PRO A 296 -14.30 -42.96 5.25
N ASP A 297 -13.71 -43.71 4.31
CA ASP A 297 -12.63 -43.24 3.43
C ASP A 297 -13.13 -42.38 2.25
N TYR A 298 -14.45 -42.25 2.07
CA TYR A 298 -15.04 -41.41 1.03
C TYR A 298 -15.26 -39.99 1.55
N HIS A 299 -14.44 -39.06 1.05
CA HIS A 299 -14.34 -37.70 1.61
C HIS A 299 -15.17 -36.63 0.89
N GLY A 300 -15.99 -37.00 -0.10
CA GLY A 300 -16.91 -36.10 -0.81
C GLY A 300 -16.73 -36.11 -2.32
N PHE A 301 -17.68 -35.49 -3.04
CA PHE A 301 -17.83 -35.65 -4.49
C PHE A 301 -16.63 -35.14 -5.34
N CYS A 302 -15.96 -34.08 -4.87
CA CYS A 302 -14.83 -33.47 -5.57
C CYS A 302 -13.51 -33.62 -4.80
N TYR A 303 -13.45 -34.52 -3.81
CA TYR A 303 -12.27 -34.65 -2.97
C TYR A 303 -11.06 -35.16 -3.78
N LYS A 304 -9.93 -34.46 -3.68
CA LYS A 304 -8.64 -34.91 -4.22
C LYS A 304 -7.76 -35.49 -3.11
N GLN A 305 -7.27 -36.71 -3.28
CA GLN A 305 -6.34 -37.33 -2.31
C GLN A 305 -5.01 -36.56 -2.28
N THR A 306 -4.64 -35.99 -1.13
CA THR A 306 -3.40 -35.22 -0.97
C THR A 306 -2.26 -36.05 -0.35
N SER A 307 -1.03 -35.83 -0.81
CA SER A 307 0.22 -36.38 -0.26
C SER A 307 1.33 -35.31 -0.27
N GLY A 308 2.47 -35.57 0.37
CA GLY A 308 3.64 -34.67 0.31
C GLY A 308 3.74 -33.58 1.39
N GLY A 309 2.70 -33.37 2.21
CA GLY A 309 2.71 -32.45 3.35
C GLY A 309 1.31 -32.03 3.80
N SER A 310 1.20 -31.43 4.98
CA SER A 310 -0.02 -30.77 5.46
C SER A 310 -0.13 -29.36 4.85
N TRP A 311 -1.34 -28.78 4.86
CA TRP A 311 -1.58 -27.37 4.52
C TRP A 311 -0.94 -26.42 5.55
N ILE A 312 0.40 -26.33 5.53
CA ILE A 312 1.27 -25.56 6.43
C ILE A 312 2.35 -24.93 5.57
N VAL A 313 2.84 -23.75 5.95
CA VAL A 313 3.88 -23.03 5.21
C VAL A 313 5.17 -23.85 5.14
N ASP A 314 5.89 -23.71 4.03
CA ASP A 314 7.11 -24.42 3.64
C ASP A 314 6.90 -25.91 3.25
N ASN A 315 5.65 -26.33 3.03
CA ASN A 315 5.31 -27.66 2.50
C ASN A 315 4.98 -27.64 1.01
N LEU A 316 4.98 -28.84 0.41
CA LEU A 316 4.47 -29.11 -0.93
C LEU A 316 3.31 -30.11 -0.85
N VAL A 317 2.10 -29.67 -1.21
CA VAL A 317 0.91 -30.53 -1.23
C VAL A 317 0.69 -31.03 -2.65
N ARG A 318 0.52 -32.34 -2.83
CA ARG A 318 0.32 -32.98 -4.16
C ARG A 318 -0.95 -33.81 -4.18
N HIS A 319 -1.74 -33.72 -5.25
CA HIS A 319 -2.77 -34.70 -5.52
C HIS A 319 -2.13 -35.98 -6.08
N GLU A 320 -2.12 -37.05 -5.29
CA GLU A 320 -1.54 -38.33 -5.71
C GLU A 320 -2.42 -39.49 -5.22
N VAL A 321 -2.78 -40.37 -6.15
CA VAL A 321 -3.44 -41.65 -5.85
C VAL A 321 -2.49 -42.77 -6.22
N LYS A 322 -2.26 -43.71 -5.29
CA LYS A 322 -1.41 -44.88 -5.51
C LYS A 322 -2.26 -46.14 -5.63
N LYS A 323 -1.84 -47.05 -6.51
CA LYS A 323 -2.35 -48.42 -6.57
C LYS A 323 -1.95 -49.19 -5.30
N ARG A 324 -2.63 -50.30 -5.02
CA ARG A 324 -2.25 -51.23 -3.93
C ARG A 324 -0.80 -51.74 -4.03
N SER A 325 -0.23 -51.78 -5.23
CA SER A 325 1.19 -52.11 -5.48
C SER A 325 2.17 -51.02 -5.07
N GLY A 326 1.70 -49.83 -4.66
CA GLY A 326 2.52 -48.65 -4.38
C GLY A 326 2.87 -47.81 -5.61
N ALA A 327 2.57 -48.28 -6.82
CA ALA A 327 2.74 -47.51 -8.06
C ALA A 327 1.77 -46.32 -8.12
N LYS A 328 2.19 -45.19 -8.69
CA LYS A 328 1.32 -44.02 -8.89
C LYS A 328 0.25 -44.34 -9.94
N ASP A 329 -0.99 -44.01 -9.63
CA ASP A 329 -2.15 -44.14 -10.53
C ASP A 329 -2.57 -42.77 -11.08
N ILE A 330 -2.74 -41.80 -10.18
CA ILE A 330 -3.01 -40.40 -10.54
C ILE A 330 -1.88 -39.55 -9.97
N THR A 331 -1.29 -38.71 -10.81
CA THR A 331 -0.41 -37.60 -10.41
C THR A 331 -1.07 -36.33 -10.94
N GLY A 332 -1.75 -35.60 -10.06
CA GLY A 332 -2.42 -34.36 -10.39
C GLY A 332 -1.74 -33.18 -9.73
N ASN A 333 -2.53 -32.13 -9.48
CA ASN A 333 -2.09 -30.82 -9.02
C ASN A 333 -1.07 -30.81 -7.88
N GLN A 334 -0.21 -29.80 -7.89
CA GLN A 334 0.78 -29.55 -6.84
C GLN A 334 0.69 -28.11 -6.36
N ALA A 335 0.75 -27.89 -5.04
CA ALA A 335 0.70 -26.58 -4.41
C ALA A 335 1.91 -26.37 -3.49
N SER A 336 2.79 -25.46 -3.89
CA SER A 336 3.93 -25.01 -3.09
C SER A 336 3.48 -23.92 -2.11
N LEU A 337 3.69 -24.14 -0.81
CA LEU A 337 3.27 -23.23 0.26
C LEU A 337 4.53 -22.53 0.78
N LEU A 338 4.71 -21.24 0.49
CA LEU A 338 6.04 -20.61 0.56
C LEU A 338 6.07 -19.37 1.46
N SER A 339 7.13 -19.22 2.25
CA SER A 339 7.49 -17.93 2.85
C SER A 339 8.41 -17.15 1.92
N ILE A 340 8.02 -15.92 1.58
CA ILE A 340 8.84 -15.02 0.74
C ILE A 340 9.92 -14.39 1.61
N LYS A 341 11.18 -14.67 1.30
CA LYS A 341 12.32 -14.03 1.95
C LYS A 341 12.63 -12.68 1.26
N PRO A 342 13.10 -11.67 2.00
CA PRO A 342 13.61 -10.44 1.39
C PRO A 342 14.67 -10.76 0.32
N ASN A 343 14.65 -10.02 -0.79
CA ASN A 343 15.57 -10.16 -1.93
C ASN A 343 15.55 -11.52 -2.65
N ASN A 344 14.51 -12.35 -2.45
CA ASN A 344 14.34 -13.57 -3.22
C ASN A 344 13.18 -13.43 -4.22
N ALA A 345 13.48 -12.97 -5.43
CA ALA A 345 12.50 -12.81 -6.50
C ALA A 345 12.14 -14.12 -7.22
N LYS A 346 12.94 -15.18 -7.04
CA LYS A 346 12.83 -16.43 -7.83
C LYS A 346 11.99 -17.52 -7.16
N ILE A 347 11.20 -17.18 -6.14
CA ILE A 347 10.43 -18.15 -5.34
C ILE A 347 9.44 -19.02 -6.15
N VAL A 348 9.14 -18.63 -7.39
CA VAL A 348 8.20 -19.30 -8.32
C VAL A 348 8.64 -19.17 -9.78
N ALA A 349 9.93 -18.91 -10.02
CA ALA A 349 10.46 -18.73 -11.39
C ALA A 349 10.88 -20.08 -12.00
N GLY A 350 10.49 -20.34 -13.25
CA GLY A 350 11.03 -21.44 -14.06
C GLY A 350 10.12 -22.63 -14.30
N ASP A 351 8.97 -22.71 -13.63
CA ASP A 351 7.93 -23.71 -13.88
C ASP A 351 6.66 -23.07 -14.45
N ARG A 352 5.75 -23.87 -15.04
CA ARG A 352 4.48 -23.36 -15.59
C ARG A 352 3.39 -23.37 -14.52
N PHE A 353 3.14 -22.21 -13.93
CA PHE A 353 2.14 -22.07 -12.88
C PHE A 353 0.76 -21.75 -13.45
N ARG A 354 -0.24 -22.45 -12.93
CA ARG A 354 -1.65 -22.13 -13.16
C ARG A 354 -2.06 -20.88 -12.40
N ARG A 355 -1.67 -20.81 -11.13
CA ARG A 355 -1.94 -19.71 -10.21
C ARG A 355 -0.82 -19.52 -9.21
N ILE A 356 -0.45 -18.26 -8.99
CA ILE A 356 0.44 -17.84 -7.91
C ILE A 356 -0.35 -16.87 -7.03
N TYR A 357 -0.51 -17.17 -5.75
CA TYR A 357 -1.21 -16.33 -4.78
C TYR A 357 -0.19 -15.65 -3.87
N LEU A 358 -0.21 -14.32 -3.82
CA LEU A 358 0.60 -13.51 -2.92
C LEU A 358 -0.32 -12.88 -1.86
N GLU A 359 -0.30 -13.42 -0.65
CA GLU A 359 -1.07 -12.90 0.48
C GLU A 359 -0.32 -11.78 1.21
N GLU A 360 -1.09 -10.75 1.59
CA GLU A 360 -0.61 -9.53 2.24
C GLU A 360 0.49 -8.84 1.41
N CYS A 361 0.16 -8.60 0.13
CA CYS A 361 1.08 -8.04 -0.86
C CYS A 361 1.67 -6.67 -0.48
N GLY A 362 0.97 -5.90 0.35
CA GLY A 362 1.47 -4.64 0.92
C GLY A 362 2.69 -4.77 1.85
N PHE A 363 3.10 -6.00 2.19
CA PHE A 363 4.32 -6.30 2.96
C PHE A 363 5.41 -6.99 2.13
N ILE A 364 5.25 -7.10 0.81
CA ILE A 364 6.21 -7.75 -0.09
C ILE A 364 7.04 -6.66 -0.80
N GLU A 365 8.28 -6.47 -0.35
CA GLU A 365 9.20 -5.44 -0.87
C GLU A 365 9.50 -5.61 -2.36
N ASN A 366 9.75 -6.85 -2.79
CA ASN A 366 10.22 -7.18 -4.13
C ASN A 366 9.10 -7.74 -5.04
N ILE A 367 7.85 -7.34 -4.84
CA ILE A 367 6.71 -7.88 -5.60
C ILE A 367 6.82 -7.64 -7.11
N ARG A 368 7.40 -6.50 -7.54
CA ARG A 368 7.66 -6.20 -8.96
C ARG A 368 8.65 -7.19 -9.56
N GLU A 369 9.71 -7.53 -8.84
CA GLU A 369 10.71 -8.50 -9.28
C GLU A 369 10.11 -9.91 -9.35
N ILE A 370 9.26 -10.27 -8.39
CA ILE A 370 8.54 -11.55 -8.41
C ILE A 370 7.63 -11.60 -9.64
N GLN A 371 6.82 -10.56 -9.89
CA GLN A 371 5.93 -10.53 -11.06
C GLN A 371 6.72 -10.64 -12.37
N ALA A 372 7.82 -9.89 -12.52
CA ALA A 372 8.67 -9.94 -13.70
C ALA A 372 9.30 -11.34 -13.89
N ALA A 373 9.76 -11.96 -12.80
CA ALA A 373 10.32 -13.31 -12.84
C ALA A 373 9.28 -14.39 -13.19
N CYS A 374 8.00 -14.14 -12.92
CA CYS A 374 6.90 -15.06 -13.22
C CYS A 374 6.35 -14.91 -14.63
N GLU A 375 6.65 -13.84 -15.38
CA GLU A 375 5.95 -13.53 -16.61
C GLU A 375 6.01 -14.70 -17.62
N ASN A 376 7.20 -15.27 -17.81
CA ASN A 376 7.40 -16.45 -18.67
C ASN A 376 6.74 -17.72 -18.13
N SER A 377 6.64 -17.85 -16.80
CA SER A 377 5.98 -18.96 -16.12
C SER A 377 4.45 -18.94 -16.25
N LEU A 378 3.89 -17.77 -16.61
CA LEU A 378 2.45 -17.54 -16.73
C LEU A 378 1.97 -17.46 -18.20
N LYS A 379 2.89 -17.56 -19.17
CA LYS A 379 2.61 -17.52 -20.61
C LYS A 379 2.99 -18.84 -21.31
N VAL A 380 2.29 -19.15 -22.40
CA VAL A 380 2.65 -20.20 -23.36
C VAL A 380 2.72 -19.55 -24.74
N GLY A 381 3.94 -19.33 -25.25
CA GLY A 381 4.14 -18.37 -26.33
C GLY A 381 3.69 -16.98 -25.88
N GLU A 382 2.84 -16.32 -26.66
CA GLU A 382 2.23 -15.03 -26.32
C GLU A 382 0.89 -15.15 -25.59
N ARG A 383 0.37 -16.38 -25.38
CA ARG A 383 -0.92 -16.60 -24.73
C ARG A 383 -0.77 -16.71 -23.20
N GLY A 384 -1.50 -15.90 -22.44
CA GLY A 384 -1.59 -16.01 -20.99
C GLY A 384 -2.24 -17.34 -20.54
N ALA A 385 -1.47 -18.21 -19.88
CA ALA A 385 -1.90 -19.54 -19.43
C ALA A 385 -2.13 -19.63 -17.91
N GLY A 386 -1.46 -18.77 -17.14
CA GLY A 386 -1.62 -18.66 -15.69
C GLY A 386 -1.83 -17.23 -15.23
N SER A 387 -1.99 -17.03 -13.92
CA SER A 387 -1.99 -15.69 -13.34
C SER A 387 -1.32 -15.62 -11.98
N LEU A 388 -0.79 -14.44 -11.68
CA LEU A 388 -0.43 -13.99 -10.34
C LEU A 388 -1.60 -13.22 -9.72
N VAL A 389 -2.00 -13.60 -8.52
CA VAL A 389 -3.06 -12.99 -7.72
C VAL A 389 -2.45 -12.42 -6.46
N ALA A 390 -2.34 -11.09 -6.38
CA ALA A 390 -1.85 -10.37 -5.22
C ALA A 390 -3.03 -9.78 -4.43
N ILE A 391 -3.13 -10.12 -3.14
CA ILE A 391 -4.15 -9.58 -2.25
C ILE A 391 -3.50 -8.88 -1.06
N GLY A 392 -4.03 -7.73 -0.65
CA GLY A 392 -3.40 -6.94 0.41
C GLY A 392 -4.36 -6.03 1.17
N THR A 393 -3.94 -5.66 2.37
CA THR A 393 -4.48 -4.51 3.11
C THR A 393 -3.40 -3.42 3.22
N GLY A 394 -3.73 -2.28 3.86
CA GLY A 394 -2.73 -1.27 4.21
C GLY A 394 -1.52 -1.88 4.92
N GLY A 395 -0.34 -1.62 4.37
CA GLY A 395 0.92 -2.23 4.74
C GLY A 395 1.86 -1.29 5.50
N GLU A 396 3.08 -1.77 5.73
CA GLU A 396 4.17 -0.93 6.22
C GLU A 396 4.73 -0.10 5.05
N SER A 397 4.92 1.20 5.28
CA SER A 397 4.99 2.22 4.22
C SER A 397 6.12 2.07 3.21
N SER A 398 7.25 1.48 3.60
CA SER A 398 8.38 1.27 2.69
C SER A 398 8.18 0.09 1.74
N LYS A 399 7.26 -0.84 2.06
CA LYS A 399 7.09 -2.11 1.32
C LYS A 399 5.91 -2.07 0.34
N ILE A 400 5.09 -1.03 0.40
CA ILE A 400 3.86 -0.94 -0.40
C ILE A 400 4.10 -0.41 -1.82
N GLU A 401 5.26 0.19 -2.10
CA GLU A 401 5.55 0.86 -3.38
C GLU A 401 5.32 -0.05 -4.59
N GLY A 402 5.82 -1.29 -4.55
CA GLY A 402 5.64 -2.23 -5.65
C GLY A 402 4.18 -2.63 -5.86
N SER A 403 3.43 -2.86 -4.77
CA SER A 403 1.99 -3.17 -4.87
C SER A 403 1.18 -1.96 -5.34
N LYS A 404 1.58 -0.75 -4.92
CA LYS A 404 0.98 0.52 -5.36
C LYS A 404 1.15 0.69 -6.87
N ASP A 405 2.37 0.52 -7.37
CA ASP A 405 2.67 0.65 -8.79
C ASP A 405 1.89 -0.37 -9.63
N MET A 406 1.83 -1.64 -9.21
CA MET A 406 1.00 -2.64 -9.89
C MET A 406 -0.50 -2.32 -9.84
N PHE A 407 -0.97 -1.68 -8.78
CA PHE A 407 -2.37 -1.27 -8.64
C PHE A 407 -2.73 -0.04 -9.49
N GLU A 408 -1.87 1.00 -9.50
CA GLU A 408 -2.10 2.27 -10.20
C GLU A 408 -1.73 2.18 -11.69
N ASN A 409 -0.80 1.30 -12.06
CA ASN A 409 -0.34 1.08 -13.43
C ASN A 409 -0.60 -0.37 -13.91
N PRO A 410 -1.84 -0.89 -13.83
CA PRO A 410 -2.11 -2.32 -13.97
C PRO A 410 -1.74 -2.89 -15.35
N ARG A 411 -1.87 -2.10 -16.42
CA ARG A 411 -1.53 -2.52 -17.79
C ARG A 411 -0.06 -2.91 -17.94
N GLY A 412 0.86 -2.21 -17.27
CA GLY A 412 2.30 -2.49 -17.33
C GLY A 412 2.67 -3.86 -16.74
N TYR A 413 1.78 -4.44 -15.94
CA TYR A 413 2.00 -5.69 -15.21
C TYR A 413 1.05 -6.82 -15.65
N ASN A 414 0.34 -6.63 -16.78
CA ASN A 414 -0.75 -7.49 -17.24
C ASN A 414 -1.81 -7.75 -16.16
N VAL A 415 -2.09 -6.76 -15.32
CA VAL A 415 -3.12 -6.86 -14.27
C VAL A 415 -4.48 -6.52 -14.85
N CYS A 416 -5.49 -7.32 -14.51
CA CYS A 416 -6.90 -7.07 -14.78
C CYS A 416 -7.27 -5.69 -14.26
N ASN A 417 -7.62 -4.79 -15.17
CA ASN A 417 -7.81 -3.39 -14.86
C ASN A 417 -9.27 -3.00 -15.03
N ILE A 418 -9.78 -2.24 -14.07
CA ILE A 418 -11.13 -1.68 -14.08
C ILE A 418 -11.04 -0.16 -14.08
N ARG A 419 -12.14 0.52 -14.41
CA ARG A 419 -12.21 1.97 -14.26
C ARG A 419 -11.95 2.36 -12.81
N ASP A 420 -11.06 3.32 -12.59
CA ASP A 420 -10.86 3.91 -11.28
C ASP A 420 -12.00 4.89 -10.97
N PHE A 421 -13.06 4.38 -10.35
CA PHE A 421 -14.22 5.16 -9.96
C PHE A 421 -13.93 6.14 -8.80
N TYR A 422 -12.77 6.02 -8.14
CA TYR A 422 -12.36 6.97 -7.10
C TYR A 422 -11.63 8.19 -7.68
N ASN A 423 -11.27 8.17 -8.97
CA ASN A 423 -10.64 9.28 -9.66
C ASN A 423 -11.68 10.17 -10.37
N ARG A 424 -12.07 11.27 -9.71
CA ARG A 424 -13.06 12.22 -10.24
C ARG A 424 -12.56 13.08 -11.40
N THR A 425 -11.25 13.27 -11.52
CA THR A 425 -10.66 14.19 -12.52
C THR A 425 -10.29 13.48 -13.82
N ASN A 426 -9.88 12.21 -13.74
CA ASN A 426 -9.53 11.40 -14.89
C ASN A 426 -10.45 10.19 -15.02
N THR A 427 -11.52 10.33 -15.80
CA THR A 427 -12.50 9.27 -16.06
C THR A 427 -11.94 8.08 -16.85
N LYS A 428 -10.77 8.24 -17.48
CA LYS A 428 -10.06 7.18 -18.21
C LYS A 428 -9.05 6.44 -17.33
N ALA A 429 -8.83 6.86 -16.09
CA ALA A 429 -7.93 6.18 -15.18
C ALA A 429 -8.37 4.74 -14.95
N ARG A 430 -7.39 3.83 -14.88
CA ARG A 430 -7.60 2.40 -14.69
C ARG A 430 -6.75 1.93 -13.51
N SER A 431 -7.28 1.04 -12.70
CA SER A 431 -6.58 0.47 -11.54
C SER A 431 -6.87 -1.01 -11.37
N GLY A 432 -6.15 -1.67 -10.47
CA GLY A 432 -6.60 -2.93 -9.86
C GLY A 432 -7.90 -2.77 -9.08
N LEU A 433 -8.39 -3.85 -8.47
CA LEU A 433 -9.62 -3.79 -7.66
C LEU A 433 -9.33 -3.21 -6.28
N PHE A 434 -10.06 -2.16 -5.91
CA PHE A 434 -10.10 -1.66 -4.54
C PHE A 434 -11.50 -1.80 -3.92
N VAL A 435 -11.57 -2.41 -2.74
CA VAL A 435 -12.82 -2.54 -1.96
C VAL A 435 -12.71 -1.72 -0.67
N SER A 436 -13.50 -0.65 -0.63
CA SER A 436 -13.52 0.34 0.45
C SER A 436 -14.09 -0.20 1.77
N VAL A 437 -13.69 0.40 2.89
CA VAL A 437 -14.23 0.08 4.23
C VAL A 437 -15.75 0.22 4.32
N VAL A 438 -16.39 0.99 3.43
CA VAL A 438 -17.85 1.16 3.41
C VAL A 438 -18.59 -0.17 3.24
N TYR A 439 -17.94 -1.18 2.68
CA TYR A 439 -18.47 -2.52 2.47
C TYR A 439 -18.27 -3.49 3.66
N ALA A 440 -17.57 -3.07 4.72
CA ALA A 440 -17.08 -3.97 5.77
C ALA A 440 -18.09 -4.27 6.88
N ALA A 441 -18.91 -3.29 7.24
CA ALA A 441 -19.82 -3.37 8.36
C ALA A 441 -21.10 -4.13 7.98
N GLU A 442 -21.40 -5.21 8.71
CA GLU A 442 -22.57 -6.06 8.46
C GLU A 442 -23.88 -5.35 8.83
N GLU A 443 -23.85 -4.43 9.79
CA GLU A 443 -25.02 -3.64 10.22
C GLU A 443 -25.54 -2.68 9.14
N PHE A 444 -24.71 -2.36 8.13
CA PHE A 444 -25.10 -1.56 6.97
C PHE A 444 -25.34 -2.42 5.73
N LYS A 445 -25.71 -3.69 5.91
CA LYS A 445 -26.18 -4.55 4.81
C LYS A 445 -27.67 -4.83 4.98
N ASP A 446 -28.41 -4.72 3.89
CA ASP A 446 -29.82 -5.08 3.87
C ASP A 446 -30.00 -6.62 4.02
N PRO A 447 -31.23 -7.13 4.20
CA PRO A 447 -31.48 -8.57 4.31
C PRO A 447 -31.04 -9.40 3.08
N GLN A 448 -30.87 -8.76 1.91
CA GLN A 448 -30.39 -9.37 0.67
C GLN A 448 -28.86 -9.31 0.53
N GLY A 449 -28.16 -8.71 1.50
CA GLY A 449 -26.71 -8.62 1.54
C GLY A 449 -26.12 -7.46 0.72
N ASN A 450 -26.94 -6.49 0.31
CA ASN A 450 -26.47 -5.28 -0.36
C ASN A 450 -26.05 -4.23 0.67
N THR A 451 -24.91 -3.57 0.50
CA THR A 451 -24.47 -2.49 1.36
C THR A 451 -25.29 -1.21 1.14
N LEU A 452 -25.76 -0.65 2.25
CA LEU A 452 -26.30 0.70 2.38
C LEU A 452 -25.13 1.70 2.42
N ILE A 453 -24.62 2.06 1.23
CA ILE A 453 -23.35 2.78 1.08
C ILE A 453 -23.40 4.17 1.73
N LYS A 454 -24.51 4.90 1.58
CA LYS A 454 -24.63 6.27 2.11
C LYS A 454 -24.54 6.26 3.64
N GLU A 455 -25.26 5.34 4.27
CA GLU A 455 -25.33 5.14 5.71
C GLU A 455 -24.00 4.66 6.28
N SER A 456 -23.38 3.67 5.63
CA SER A 456 -22.07 3.14 6.01
C SER A 456 -20.98 4.22 5.92
N LEU A 457 -20.98 4.99 4.83
CA LEU A 457 -20.04 6.09 4.63
C LEU A 457 -20.22 7.18 5.69
N ALA A 458 -21.47 7.59 5.97
CA ALA A 458 -21.76 8.56 7.02
C ALA A 458 -21.23 8.11 8.39
N ARG A 459 -21.39 6.82 8.72
CA ARG A 459 -20.86 6.24 9.96
C ARG A 459 -19.33 6.26 10.02
N VAL A 460 -18.66 5.93 8.91
CA VAL A 460 -17.18 5.95 8.82
C VAL A 460 -16.67 7.39 8.99
N ILE A 461 -17.31 8.37 8.36
CA ILE A 461 -16.96 9.79 8.50
C ILE A 461 -17.16 10.26 9.95
N GLN A 462 -18.30 9.95 10.55
CA GLN A 462 -18.57 10.26 11.96
C GLN A 462 -17.48 9.67 12.87
N LYS A 463 -17.09 8.41 12.62
CA LYS A 463 -16.02 7.78 13.40
C LYS A 463 -14.67 8.47 13.21
N ARG A 464 -14.35 8.92 12.00
CA ARG A 464 -13.13 9.70 11.74
C ARG A 464 -13.16 11.05 12.49
N ILE A 465 -14.30 11.73 12.54
CA ILE A 465 -14.46 12.99 13.29
C ILE A 465 -14.24 12.78 14.79
N GLU A 466 -14.80 11.71 15.36
CA GLU A 466 -14.57 11.33 16.77
C GLU A 466 -13.07 11.04 17.03
N LEU A 467 -12.47 10.16 16.24
CA LEU A 467 -11.09 9.74 16.42
C LEU A 467 -10.09 10.87 16.21
N LYS A 468 -10.38 11.85 15.35
CA LYS A 468 -9.54 13.04 15.15
C LYS A 468 -9.49 13.93 16.41
N LYS A 469 -10.53 13.90 17.25
CA LYS A 469 -10.57 14.63 18.54
C LYS A 469 -9.85 13.87 19.65
N GLU A 470 -9.93 12.55 19.64
CA GLU A 470 -9.44 11.68 20.73
C GLU A 470 -7.99 11.20 20.54
N LYS A 471 -7.55 10.98 19.30
CA LYS A 471 -6.25 10.36 18.98
C LYS A 471 -5.22 11.36 18.50
N ASP A 472 -3.95 11.05 18.74
CA ASP A 472 -2.85 11.75 18.09
C ASP A 472 -2.88 11.53 16.56
N ALA A 473 -2.24 12.45 15.83
CA ALA A 473 -2.27 12.44 14.36
C ALA A 473 -1.72 11.15 13.74
N ALA A 474 -0.72 10.51 14.34
CA ALA A 474 -0.15 9.27 13.80
C ALA A 474 -1.12 8.10 13.98
N SER A 475 -1.72 7.97 15.17
CA SER A 475 -2.75 6.96 15.42
C SER A 475 -4.02 7.16 14.57
N PHE A 476 -4.37 8.41 14.24
CA PHE A 476 -5.47 8.71 13.31
C PHE A 476 -5.12 8.29 11.87
N ILE A 477 -3.92 8.60 11.38
CA ILE A 477 -3.45 8.18 10.06
C ILE A 477 -3.44 6.65 9.94
N ASP A 478 -2.97 5.94 10.97
CA ASP A 478 -2.98 4.48 11.01
C ASP A 478 -4.41 3.92 10.91
N HIS A 479 -5.36 4.54 11.61
CA HIS A 479 -6.76 4.16 11.51
C HIS A 479 -7.30 4.34 10.08
N VAL A 480 -7.03 5.48 9.45
CA VAL A 480 -7.44 5.77 8.06
C VAL A 480 -6.83 4.78 7.08
N MET A 481 -5.54 4.44 7.25
CA MET A 481 -4.84 3.48 6.39
C MET A 481 -5.40 2.06 6.49
N PHE A 482 -5.81 1.61 7.68
CA PHE A 482 -6.45 0.31 7.86
C PHE A 482 -7.95 0.30 7.49
N ASN A 483 -8.58 1.48 7.47
CA ASN A 483 -10.00 1.69 7.16
C ASN A 483 -10.16 2.71 6.01
N PRO A 484 -9.62 2.41 4.82
CA PRO A 484 -9.58 3.36 3.72
C PRO A 484 -10.96 3.47 3.06
N ILE A 485 -11.40 4.71 2.83
CA ILE A 485 -12.51 5.04 1.92
C ILE A 485 -11.98 5.08 0.49
N TYR A 486 -10.76 5.61 0.30
CA TYR A 486 -10.12 5.78 -1.00
C TYR A 486 -8.83 4.94 -1.11
N PRO A 487 -8.47 4.43 -2.31
CA PRO A 487 -7.24 3.66 -2.50
C PRO A 487 -5.99 4.41 -2.00
N LYS A 488 -5.91 5.71 -2.30
CA LYS A 488 -4.79 6.58 -1.90
C LYS A 488 -4.54 6.59 -0.40
N GLU A 489 -5.55 6.38 0.44
CA GLU A 489 -5.43 6.38 1.91
C GLU A 489 -4.71 5.14 2.44
N MET A 490 -4.80 4.04 1.69
CA MET A 490 -4.12 2.80 1.99
C MET A 490 -2.71 2.75 1.39
N LEU A 491 -2.50 3.50 0.30
CA LEU A 491 -1.28 3.58 -0.50
C LEU A 491 -0.38 4.77 -0.11
N ILE A 492 -0.68 5.44 1.01
CA ILE A 492 0.19 6.48 1.57
C ILE A 492 1.44 5.77 2.07
N PRO A 493 2.64 6.04 1.52
CA PRO A 493 3.85 5.72 2.25
C PRO A 493 3.75 6.57 3.52
N LYS A 494 3.52 5.98 4.71
CA LYS A 494 3.78 6.67 5.98
C LYS A 494 5.07 7.46 5.77
N THR A 495 4.94 8.78 5.72
CA THR A 495 6.08 9.66 5.83
C THR A 495 6.74 9.21 7.12
N LYS A 496 7.90 8.56 7.00
CA LYS A 496 8.72 8.24 8.18
C LYS A 496 9.01 9.53 8.95
N ASN A 497 8.97 10.65 8.23
CA ASN A 497 9.00 12.01 8.71
C ASN A 497 7.76 12.38 9.56
N LYS A 498 7.98 12.58 10.86
CA LYS A 498 6.98 12.95 11.86
C LYS A 498 6.85 14.47 11.96
N PHE A 499 7.67 15.26 11.26
CA PHE A 499 7.60 16.71 11.28
C PHE A 499 6.40 17.24 10.47
N PRO A 500 5.92 18.47 10.74
CA PRO A 500 4.85 19.10 9.96
C PRO A 500 5.35 19.59 8.58
N THR A 501 5.76 18.66 7.70
CA THR A 501 6.51 18.96 6.47
C THR A 501 5.79 19.90 5.49
N ALA A 502 4.47 19.74 5.32
CA ALA A 502 3.70 20.62 4.42
C ALA A 502 3.68 22.07 4.92
N GLU A 503 3.41 22.29 6.21
CA GLU A 503 3.39 23.63 6.81
C GLU A 503 4.80 24.25 6.83
N MET A 504 5.83 23.45 7.09
CA MET A 504 7.24 23.86 7.01
C MET A 504 7.64 24.27 5.59
N ALA A 505 7.18 23.55 4.56
CA ALA A 505 7.46 23.88 3.17
C ALA A 505 6.83 25.23 2.77
N THR A 506 5.58 25.48 3.19
CA THR A 506 4.94 26.79 2.98
C THR A 506 5.71 27.90 3.70
N TYR A 507 5.98 27.74 4.99
CA TYR A 507 6.70 28.76 5.77
C TYR A 507 8.11 29.03 5.23
N ARG A 508 8.83 27.99 4.79
CA ARG A 508 10.14 28.16 4.14
C ARG A 508 10.03 28.96 2.84
N ALA A 509 9.02 28.67 2.02
CA ALA A 509 8.77 29.44 0.79
C ALA A 509 8.46 30.91 1.10
N ASP A 510 7.75 31.19 2.20
CA ASP A 510 7.49 32.55 2.66
C ASP A 510 8.80 33.26 3.06
N LEU A 511 9.67 32.61 3.84
CA LEU A 511 10.97 33.17 4.22
C LEU A 511 11.87 33.49 3.02
N VAL A 512 11.86 32.63 2.00
CA VAL A 512 12.57 32.85 0.74
C VAL A 512 11.97 34.03 -0.01
N SER A 513 10.64 34.10 -0.11
CA SER A 513 9.94 35.19 -0.80
C SER A 513 10.12 36.55 -0.12
N LEU A 514 10.31 36.55 1.20
CA LEU A 514 10.60 37.74 2.01
C LEU A 514 12.08 38.14 1.98
N ASN A 515 12.95 37.42 1.24
CA ASN A 515 14.40 37.60 1.25
C ASN A 515 14.97 37.68 2.68
N THR A 516 14.56 36.75 3.56
CA THR A 516 14.90 36.82 5.01
C THR A 516 16.40 36.96 5.28
N LEU A 517 17.27 36.36 4.46
CA LEU A 517 18.73 36.48 4.60
C LEU A 517 19.28 37.88 4.26
N GLU A 518 18.49 38.71 3.56
CA GLU A 518 18.81 40.10 3.25
C GLU A 518 18.15 41.08 4.25
N SER A 519 17.40 40.57 5.23
CA SER A 519 16.81 41.39 6.28
C SER A 519 17.90 42.10 7.10
N PRO A 520 17.69 43.36 7.54
CA PRO A 520 18.63 44.05 8.43
C PRO A 520 18.86 43.33 9.76
N ASP A 521 17.95 42.44 10.16
CA ASP A 521 18.04 41.64 11.40
C ASP A 521 18.90 40.38 11.25
N VAL A 522 19.40 40.09 10.04
CA VAL A 522 20.26 38.93 9.78
C VAL A 522 21.63 39.41 9.33
N ALA A 523 22.68 38.91 9.97
CA ALA A 523 24.06 39.26 9.62
C ALA A 523 24.81 38.03 9.09
N MET A 524 25.45 38.17 7.93
CA MET A 524 26.34 37.15 7.38
C MET A 524 27.79 37.60 7.51
N GLY A 525 28.70 36.71 7.91
CA GLY A 525 30.10 37.08 8.15
C GLY A 525 30.96 35.96 8.73
N THR A 526 32.12 36.35 9.24
CA THR A 526 33.14 35.46 9.81
C THR A 526 33.64 35.96 11.17
N PHE A 527 34.02 35.04 12.05
CA PHE A 527 34.59 35.39 13.36
C PHE A 527 36.12 35.46 13.29
N HIS A 528 36.69 36.40 14.01
CA HIS A 528 38.13 36.58 14.14
C HIS A 528 38.53 36.80 15.60
N ALA A 529 39.67 36.23 16.00
CA ALA A 529 40.26 36.54 17.30
C ALA A 529 40.72 38.00 17.32
N ASP A 530 40.28 38.77 18.32
CA ASP A 530 40.69 40.15 18.53
C ASP A 530 40.89 40.41 20.02
N LYS A 531 42.15 40.53 20.43
CA LYS A 531 42.51 40.77 21.84
C LYS A 531 42.05 42.13 22.37
N ASN A 532 41.62 43.04 21.49
CA ASN A 532 41.18 44.38 21.86
C ASN A 532 39.67 44.47 22.13
N VAL A 533 38.91 43.39 21.91
CA VAL A 533 37.47 43.33 22.14
C VAL A 533 37.17 42.51 23.40
N VAL A 534 36.17 42.92 24.17
CA VAL A 534 35.68 42.17 25.34
C VAL A 534 35.23 40.77 24.87
N GLY A 535 35.75 39.71 25.50
CA GLY A 535 35.51 38.33 25.06
C GLY A 535 36.51 37.79 24.02
N GLY A 536 37.40 38.64 23.47
CA GLY A 536 38.53 38.23 22.64
C GLY A 536 38.19 37.82 21.21
N VAL A 537 36.94 38.02 20.76
CA VAL A 537 36.44 37.64 19.44
C VAL A 537 35.59 38.77 18.88
N ARG A 538 35.74 39.05 17.58
CA ARG A 538 34.87 39.96 16.83
C ARG A 538 34.19 39.24 15.66
N PHE A 539 33.05 39.76 15.21
CA PHE A 539 32.33 39.30 14.04
C PHE A 539 32.42 40.33 12.91
N ASP A 540 33.07 39.96 11.81
CA ASP A 540 33.25 40.83 10.65
C ASP A 540 32.17 40.48 9.60
N LYS A 541 31.27 41.43 9.32
CA LYS A 541 30.18 41.26 8.35
C LYS A 541 30.72 41.20 6.93
N ASP A 542 30.22 40.25 6.14
CA ASP A 542 30.54 40.11 4.72
C ASP A 542 29.70 41.07 3.86
N PHE A 543 30.04 42.37 3.91
CA PHE A 543 29.36 43.39 3.12
C PHE A 543 29.55 43.22 1.61
N LYS A 544 30.61 42.50 1.19
CA LYS A 544 30.96 42.29 -0.21
C LYS A 544 30.30 41.04 -0.82
N ARG A 545 29.66 40.20 0.01
CA ARG A 545 29.08 38.90 -0.38
C ARG A 545 30.11 38.00 -1.06
N GLU A 546 31.31 37.96 -0.50
CA GLU A 546 32.39 37.08 -0.96
C GLU A 546 32.08 35.60 -0.68
N PHE A 547 31.17 35.31 0.26
CA PHE A 547 30.74 33.96 0.58
C PHE A 547 29.25 33.72 0.27
N THR A 548 28.93 32.49 -0.16
CA THR A 548 27.54 32.07 -0.43
C THR A 548 27.05 31.13 0.67
N PRO A 549 25.91 31.41 1.33
CA PRO A 549 25.35 30.52 2.33
C PRO A 549 24.77 29.24 1.71
N ILE A 550 25.01 28.10 2.34
CA ILE A 550 24.51 26.78 1.90
C ILE A 550 23.18 26.49 2.61
N VAL A 551 22.05 26.76 1.94
CA VAL A 551 20.72 26.74 2.56
C VAL A 551 19.73 25.71 1.99
N ASP A 552 20.05 25.11 0.85
CA ASP A 552 19.28 24.04 0.23
C ASP A 552 19.94 22.69 0.50
N TRP A 553 19.16 21.71 0.96
CA TRP A 553 19.61 20.33 1.09
C TRP A 553 19.53 19.58 -0.25
N GLY A 554 20.53 18.77 -0.57
CA GLY A 554 20.58 17.92 -1.77
C GLY A 554 20.96 18.66 -3.06
N ARG A 555 21.49 19.88 -2.95
CA ARG A 555 21.97 20.71 -4.07
C ARG A 555 23.43 21.12 -3.92
N GLU A 556 24.14 20.56 -2.94
CA GLU A 556 25.52 20.87 -2.61
C GLU A 556 26.47 20.53 -3.78
N ASP A 557 26.19 19.44 -4.50
CA ASP A 557 26.96 19.03 -5.68
C ASP A 557 26.91 20.04 -6.85
N ASN A 558 25.98 21.00 -6.82
CA ASN A 558 25.85 22.06 -7.82
C ASN A 558 26.59 23.35 -7.43
N LEU A 559 27.27 23.38 -6.29
CA LEU A 559 27.99 24.56 -5.81
C LEU A 559 29.48 24.46 -6.13
N ASP A 560 30.03 25.52 -6.75
CA ASP A 560 31.46 25.62 -7.03
C ASP A 560 32.28 25.94 -5.76
N ASP A 561 31.64 26.51 -4.73
CA ASP A 561 32.26 26.89 -3.45
C ASP A 561 31.48 26.31 -2.26
N LEU A 562 32.15 25.47 -1.47
CA LEU A 562 31.58 24.81 -0.29
C LEU A 562 32.04 25.42 1.04
N ARG A 563 32.75 26.56 1.04
CA ARG A 563 33.29 27.17 2.27
C ARG A 563 32.19 27.62 3.24
N GLY A 564 31.04 28.05 2.72
CA GLY A 564 29.92 28.56 3.52
C GLY A 564 30.21 29.90 4.22
N VAL A 565 29.24 30.38 5.00
CA VAL A 565 29.34 31.62 5.79
C VAL A 565 28.50 31.51 7.06
N CYS A 566 28.88 32.18 8.14
CA CYS A 566 28.07 32.19 9.36
C CYS A 566 26.85 33.09 9.11
N ILE A 567 25.66 32.60 9.45
CA ILE A 567 24.41 33.34 9.39
C ILE A 567 23.93 33.56 10.82
N MET A 568 23.95 34.81 11.27
CA MET A 568 23.54 35.24 12.61
C MET A 568 22.12 35.82 12.55
N TYR A 569 21.20 35.20 13.28
CA TYR A 569 19.79 35.57 13.37
C TYR A 569 19.47 36.42 14.62
N GLU A 570 20.29 36.29 15.66
CA GLU A 570 20.22 37.07 16.90
C GLU A 570 21.65 37.22 17.44
N ASP A 571 22.01 38.41 17.90
CA ASP A 571 23.33 38.67 18.47
C ASP A 571 23.43 38.17 19.93
N VAL A 572 24.64 38.06 20.46
CA VAL A 572 24.86 37.72 21.88
C VAL A 572 24.35 38.86 22.77
N ILE A 573 23.62 38.52 23.83
CA ILE A 573 23.22 39.51 24.84
C ILE A 573 24.40 39.92 25.71
N ASP A 574 24.34 41.11 26.30
CA ASP A 574 25.34 41.55 27.27
C ASP A 574 25.36 40.64 28.50
N SER A 575 26.54 40.11 28.85
CA SER A 575 26.77 39.23 30.01
C SER A 575 25.81 38.02 30.08
N PRO A 576 25.85 37.11 29.09
CA PRO A 576 24.91 35.99 29.05
C PRO A 576 25.10 35.07 30.26
N PRO A 577 24.01 34.59 30.89
CA PRO A 577 24.12 33.65 31.98
C PRO A 577 24.66 32.30 31.49
N ASP A 578 25.38 31.61 32.38
CA ASP A 578 25.93 30.28 32.10
C ASP A 578 24.81 29.32 31.66
N GLY A 579 25.02 28.67 30.51
CA GLY A 579 24.07 27.72 29.94
C GLY A 579 22.93 28.34 29.13
N LEU A 580 22.95 29.64 28.83
CA LEU A 580 22.00 30.24 27.89
C LEU A 580 22.25 29.78 26.44
N TYR A 581 23.51 29.77 26.01
CA TYR A 581 23.87 29.41 24.64
C TYR A 581 24.67 28.10 24.61
N HIS A 582 24.39 27.30 23.59
CA HIS A 582 25.04 26.03 23.34
C HIS A 582 25.47 25.95 21.88
N VAL A 583 26.74 25.68 21.62
CA VAL A 583 27.23 25.40 20.27
C VAL A 583 27.04 23.92 20.01
N ILE A 584 26.32 23.56 18.96
CA ILE A 584 26.04 22.19 18.58
C ILE A 584 26.75 21.89 17.27
N VAL A 585 27.47 20.77 17.21
CA VAL A 585 28.37 20.44 16.11
C VAL A 585 28.15 19.01 15.62
N ASP A 586 27.95 18.87 14.30
CA ASP A 586 28.12 17.62 13.55
C ASP A 586 29.34 17.76 12.61
N PRO A 587 30.52 17.25 13.01
CA PRO A 587 31.76 17.47 12.28
C PRO A 587 31.96 16.44 11.15
N VAL A 588 32.81 16.77 10.17
CA VAL A 588 33.28 15.82 9.15
C VAL A 588 34.52 15.05 9.63
N SER A 589 34.70 13.80 9.17
CA SER A 589 35.78 12.91 9.62
C SER A 589 37.09 13.00 8.82
N GLN A 590 37.10 13.68 7.67
CA GLN A 590 38.26 13.80 6.76
C GLN A 590 38.39 15.21 6.20
N SER A 591 39.62 15.71 6.07
CA SER A 591 39.96 16.96 5.36
C SER A 591 39.83 16.81 3.83
N GLY A 592 39.76 17.91 3.08
CA GLY A 592 39.79 17.88 1.61
C GLY A 592 38.47 17.47 0.94
N LYS A 593 38.51 16.74 -0.19
CA LYS A 593 37.33 16.43 -1.05
C LYS A 593 36.45 15.30 -0.48
N GLY A 594 35.19 15.60 -0.20
CA GLY A 594 34.14 14.66 0.18
C GLY A 594 32.76 15.33 0.17
N ALA A 595 31.67 14.57 0.07
CA ALA A 595 30.31 15.10 -0.10
C ALA A 595 29.66 15.62 1.21
N SER A 596 30.11 15.19 2.38
CA SER A 596 29.55 15.63 3.67
C SER A 596 30.01 17.05 4.04
N LEU A 597 29.14 17.85 4.63
CA LEU A 597 29.45 19.20 5.11
C LEU A 597 29.53 19.21 6.64
N ASN A 598 30.29 20.16 7.20
CA ASN A 598 30.19 20.42 8.63
C ASN A 598 28.93 21.24 8.90
N SER A 599 28.31 20.98 10.04
CA SER A 599 27.22 21.80 10.56
C SER A 599 27.57 22.31 11.96
N ILE A 600 27.51 23.63 12.14
CA ILE A 600 27.68 24.31 13.42
C ILE A 600 26.43 25.16 13.66
N MET A 601 25.85 25.06 14.85
CA MET A 601 24.70 25.87 15.26
C MET A 601 24.89 26.43 16.65
N VAL A 602 24.30 27.59 16.91
CA VAL A 602 24.15 28.12 18.26
C VAL A 602 22.68 28.04 18.64
N TYR A 603 22.39 27.21 19.63
CA TYR A 603 21.08 27.08 20.24
C TYR A 603 21.03 27.94 21.50
N LYS A 604 20.01 28.79 21.59
CA LYS A 604 19.65 29.55 22.79
C LYS A 604 18.60 28.76 23.55
N ALA A 605 18.85 28.45 24.82
CA ALA A 605 17.93 27.75 25.70
C ALA A 605 16.89 28.70 26.32
N ASP A 606 15.75 28.15 26.72
CA ASP A 606 14.75 28.88 27.51
C ASP A 606 15.23 28.98 28.97
N PHE A 607 15.47 30.21 29.44
CA PHE A 607 15.95 30.48 30.79
C PHE A 607 14.78 30.95 31.66
N GLY A 608 14.08 29.99 32.28
CA GLY A 608 12.88 30.23 33.06
C GLY A 608 13.11 31.10 34.31
N GLY A 609 12.60 32.34 34.29
CA GLY A 609 12.41 33.17 35.49
C GLY A 609 12.32 34.66 35.19
N ASN A 610 11.17 35.29 35.46
CA ASN A 610 10.85 36.74 35.53
C ASN A 610 11.45 37.75 34.51
N MET A 611 12.29 37.33 33.56
CA MET A 611 12.74 38.08 32.39
C MET A 611 11.90 37.62 31.20
N GLY A 612 10.60 37.93 31.26
CA GLY A 612 9.62 37.54 30.24
C GLY A 612 10.07 37.98 28.85
N GLY A 613 10.59 37.04 28.05
CA GLY A 613 10.98 37.30 26.66
C GLY A 613 12.01 36.35 26.05
N MET A 614 12.82 35.64 26.84
CA MET A 614 13.89 34.78 26.30
C MET A 614 13.39 33.38 25.97
N ARG A 615 12.79 33.22 24.78
CA ARG A 615 12.41 31.92 24.23
C ARG A 615 13.61 31.21 23.60
N ASP A 616 13.56 29.89 23.62
CA ASP A 616 14.54 29.03 22.97
C ASP A 616 14.54 29.19 21.44
N ASN A 617 15.70 29.32 20.78
CA ASN A 617 15.74 29.41 19.32
C ASN A 617 17.15 29.13 18.77
N ILE A 618 17.26 29.04 17.45
CA ILE A 618 18.52 28.95 16.73
C ILE A 618 18.96 30.37 16.37
N VAL A 619 20.07 30.81 16.95
CA VAL A 619 20.54 32.20 16.84
C VAL A 619 21.68 32.38 15.85
N LEU A 620 22.41 31.31 15.55
CA LEU A 620 23.45 31.31 14.53
C LEU A 620 23.57 29.92 13.89
N GLU A 621 23.90 29.88 12.61
CA GLU A 621 24.30 28.65 11.93
C GLU A 621 25.48 28.87 10.97
N TRP A 622 26.22 27.80 10.72
CA TRP A 622 27.21 27.71 9.68
C TRP A 622 27.17 26.30 9.09
N THR A 623 27.12 26.21 7.77
CA THR A 623 27.21 24.96 7.02
C THR A 623 28.25 25.14 5.93
N GLY A 624 29.27 24.29 5.93
CA GLY A 624 30.37 24.43 4.99
C GLY A 624 31.51 23.45 5.21
N ARG A 625 32.57 23.63 4.43
CA ARG A 625 33.75 22.77 4.43
C ARG A 625 35.00 23.63 4.24
N THR A 626 35.92 23.55 5.19
CA THR A 626 37.21 24.22 5.13
C THR A 626 38.27 23.31 4.49
N GLU A 627 39.38 23.88 4.03
CA GLU A 627 40.48 23.11 3.45
C GLU A 627 41.15 22.21 4.51
N SER A 628 41.41 22.78 5.70
CA SER A 628 41.88 22.03 6.86
C SER A 628 40.77 21.84 7.89
N ILE A 629 40.71 20.64 8.48
CA ILE A 629 39.75 20.33 9.56
C ILE A 629 40.01 21.17 10.83
N THR A 630 41.26 21.59 11.06
CA THR A 630 41.62 22.47 12.17
C THR A 630 40.97 23.84 12.05
N ASP A 631 40.79 24.35 10.83
CA ASP A 631 40.14 25.64 10.59
C ASP A 631 38.67 25.60 11.02
N THR A 632 38.01 24.45 10.79
CA THR A 632 36.65 24.22 11.32
C THR A 632 36.63 24.25 12.85
N TYR A 633 37.62 23.63 13.51
CA TYR A 633 37.71 23.65 14.97
C TYR A 633 37.94 25.07 15.52
N GLU A 634 38.74 25.89 14.84
CA GLU A 634 38.93 27.30 15.19
C GLU A 634 37.64 28.10 15.06
N ILE A 635 36.87 27.91 13.97
CA ILE A 635 35.55 28.54 13.80
C ILE A 635 34.64 28.19 14.98
N ILE A 636 34.57 26.91 15.37
CA ILE A 636 33.77 26.44 16.50
C ILE A 636 34.18 27.13 17.80
N LEU A 637 35.48 27.22 18.09
CA LEU A 637 35.98 27.87 19.29
C LEU A 637 35.67 29.37 19.32
N LEU A 638 35.80 30.06 18.19
CA LEU A 638 35.50 31.49 18.10
C LEU A 638 34.02 31.76 18.33
N ILE A 639 33.13 30.96 17.72
CA ILE A 639 31.68 31.05 17.96
C ILE A 639 31.37 30.78 19.44
N ALA A 640 31.95 29.72 20.03
CA ALA A 640 31.73 29.38 21.43
C ALA A 640 32.20 30.49 22.38
N LYS A 641 33.35 31.11 22.12
CA LYS A 641 33.85 32.26 22.89
C LYS A 641 32.94 33.48 22.74
N TYR A 642 32.49 33.78 21.54
CA TYR A 642 31.63 34.93 21.26
C TYR A 642 30.31 34.85 22.04
N TYR A 643 29.64 33.69 22.01
CA TYR A 643 28.38 33.48 22.73
C TYR A 643 28.55 33.05 24.21
N SER A 644 29.79 32.93 24.71
CA SER A 644 30.09 32.32 26.01
C SER A 644 29.39 30.95 26.20
N ALA A 645 29.43 30.13 25.15
CA ALA A 645 28.67 28.90 25.03
C ALA A 645 29.50 27.64 25.28
N GLN A 646 28.86 26.58 25.77
CA GLN A 646 29.46 25.24 25.83
C GLN A 646 29.29 24.51 24.48
N ILE A 647 30.30 23.72 24.10
CA ILE A 647 30.31 22.96 22.84
C ILE A 647 29.77 21.55 23.05
N PHE A 648 28.68 21.23 22.38
CA PHE A 648 28.05 19.92 22.30
C PHE A 648 28.45 19.25 20.98
N GLN A 649 29.16 18.14 21.10
CA GLN A 649 29.66 17.38 19.96
C GLN A 649 29.18 15.93 20.02
N GLU A 650 28.80 15.39 18.86
CA GLU A 650 28.63 13.95 18.68
C GLU A 650 30.01 13.25 18.72
N ARG A 651 30.14 12.24 19.57
CA ARG A 651 31.41 11.50 19.80
C ARG A 651 31.69 10.44 18.73
N ASN A 652 31.24 10.67 17.50
CA ASN A 652 31.51 9.80 16.36
C ASN A 652 32.93 10.05 15.79
N ILE A 653 33.51 11.23 16.03
CA ILE A 653 34.84 11.65 15.54
C ILE A 653 35.73 12.05 16.75
N PRO A 654 36.73 11.23 17.12
CA PRO A 654 37.54 11.47 18.31
C PRO A 654 38.54 12.64 18.19
N TYR A 655 38.93 12.99 16.97
CA TYR A 655 40.03 13.92 16.69
C TYR A 655 39.82 15.35 17.24
N MET A 656 38.58 15.82 17.33
CA MET A 656 38.29 17.17 17.84
C MET A 656 38.51 17.27 19.36
N LEU A 657 38.16 16.23 20.12
CA LEU A 657 38.39 16.19 21.56
C LEU A 657 39.87 16.02 21.89
N GLU A 658 40.60 15.24 21.08
CA GLU A 658 42.07 15.14 21.14
C GLU A 658 42.72 16.50 20.89
N TRP A 659 42.38 17.16 19.79
CA TRP A 659 42.86 18.50 19.46
C TRP A 659 42.52 19.51 20.56
N ALA A 660 41.32 19.44 21.13
CA ALA A 660 40.92 20.34 22.22
C ALA A 660 41.70 20.09 23.52
N SER A 661 42.09 18.85 23.79
CA SER A 661 42.98 18.50 24.91
C SER A 661 44.38 19.07 24.70
N ASP A 662 44.95 18.89 23.49
CA ASP A 662 46.29 19.38 23.14
C ASP A 662 46.38 20.92 23.15
N ASN A 663 45.27 21.60 22.89
CA ASN A 663 45.17 23.07 22.88
C ASN A 663 44.57 23.66 24.17
N GLU A 664 44.50 22.88 25.27
CA GLU A 664 44.03 23.32 26.59
C GLU A 664 42.61 23.94 26.59
N CYS A 665 41.75 23.55 25.66
CA CYS A 665 40.38 24.07 25.51
C CYS A 665 39.28 23.01 25.73
N LEU A 666 39.65 21.80 26.17
CA LEU A 666 38.70 20.72 26.50
C LEU A 666 37.63 21.13 27.52
N GLY A 667 37.92 22.10 28.39
CA GLY A 667 36.97 22.65 29.35
C GLY A 667 35.75 23.33 28.74
N MET A 668 35.81 23.74 27.47
CA MET A 668 34.71 24.38 26.73
C MET A 668 33.66 23.38 26.23
N PHE A 669 33.98 22.08 26.20
CA PHE A 669 33.07 21.05 25.72
C PHE A 669 32.11 20.62 26.83
N SER A 670 30.89 20.25 26.46
CA SER A 670 29.89 19.79 27.43
C SER A 670 30.29 18.47 28.07
N LEU A 671 29.97 18.34 29.37
CA LEU A 671 30.09 17.06 30.07
C LEU A 671 29.12 16.05 29.47
N GLU A 672 29.52 14.77 29.49
CA GLU A 672 28.64 13.69 29.06
C GLU A 672 27.36 13.67 29.93
N PRO A 673 26.14 13.73 29.35
CA PRO A 673 24.89 13.84 30.08
C PRO A 673 24.44 12.49 30.67
N LEU A 674 25.24 11.96 31.60
CA LEU A 674 25.07 10.61 32.14
C LEU A 674 23.71 10.37 32.78
N GLU A 675 23.10 11.37 33.42
CA GLU A 675 21.76 11.22 34.00
C GLU A 675 20.71 10.94 32.93
N THR A 676 20.69 11.72 31.85
CA THR A 676 19.79 11.53 30.71
C THR A 676 20.04 10.18 30.03
N LEU A 677 21.31 9.82 29.81
CA LEU A 677 21.67 8.55 29.19
C LEU A 677 21.26 7.34 30.07
N ASN A 678 21.40 7.45 31.39
CA ASN A 678 20.98 6.44 32.37
C ASN A 678 19.46 6.28 32.44
N LYS A 679 18.68 7.34 32.22
CA LYS A 679 17.20 7.23 32.15
C LYS A 679 16.74 6.47 30.90
N LEU A 680 17.50 6.55 29.81
CA LEU A 680 17.18 5.92 28.53
C LEU A 680 17.69 4.47 28.41
N HIS A 681 18.70 4.09 29.19
CA HIS A 681 19.22 2.72 29.22
C HIS A 681 18.76 1.97 30.47
N LYS A 682 18.58 0.64 30.34
CA LYS A 682 18.33 -0.24 31.48
C LYS A 682 19.64 -0.54 32.23
N GLY A 683 20.25 0.46 32.87
CA GLY A 683 21.48 0.30 33.66
C GLY A 683 22.31 1.58 33.81
N LYS A 684 23.34 1.55 34.67
CA LYS A 684 24.30 2.65 34.84
C LYS A 684 25.35 2.60 33.72
N ILE A 685 25.48 3.70 32.99
CA ILE A 685 26.50 3.90 31.95
C ILE A 685 27.77 4.45 32.58
N ARG A 686 28.91 3.90 32.17
CA ARG A 686 30.22 4.41 32.56
C ARG A 686 30.57 5.61 31.69
N ALA A 687 31.08 6.68 32.32
CA ALA A 687 31.63 7.82 31.60
C ALA A 687 32.70 7.38 30.59
N SER A 688 32.73 8.04 29.44
CA SER A 688 33.78 7.85 28.46
C SER A 688 35.14 8.31 28.96
N HIS A 689 36.21 7.89 28.25
CA HIS A 689 37.58 8.28 28.58
C HIS A 689 37.75 9.81 28.68
N TRP A 690 37.10 10.55 27.79
CA TRP A 690 37.11 12.02 27.77
C TRP A 690 36.13 12.64 28.76
N GLY A 691 35.05 11.93 29.15
CA GLY A 691 33.97 12.48 29.99
C GLY A 691 33.18 13.62 29.32
N ARG A 692 33.34 13.81 28.01
CA ARG A 692 32.80 14.94 27.21
C ARG A 692 32.10 14.43 25.95
N GLY A 693 31.13 15.20 25.46
CA GLY A 693 30.35 14.91 24.25
C GLY A 693 29.41 13.70 24.39
N VAL A 694 28.62 13.41 23.35
CA VAL A 694 27.56 12.39 23.37
C VAL A 694 27.75 11.36 22.27
N LYS A 695 27.76 10.07 22.58
CA LYS A 695 27.72 9.01 21.56
C LYS A 695 26.28 8.67 21.22
N MET A 696 25.85 9.02 20.01
CA MET A 696 24.50 8.67 19.54
C MET A 696 24.39 7.17 19.24
N ASN A 697 23.27 6.57 19.64
CA ASN A 697 22.91 5.19 19.31
C ASN A 697 21.46 5.13 18.83
N ALA A 698 21.01 3.96 18.36
CA ALA A 698 19.66 3.82 17.80
C ALA A 698 18.54 4.27 18.77
N THR A 699 18.66 3.94 20.05
CA THR A 699 17.67 4.32 21.09
C THR A 699 17.66 5.82 21.33
N LEU A 700 18.84 6.44 21.47
CA LEU A 700 18.97 7.88 21.71
C LEU A 700 18.54 8.69 20.48
N ASN A 701 18.89 8.23 19.27
CA ASN A 701 18.42 8.83 18.01
C ASN A 701 16.89 8.81 17.92
N ALA A 702 16.25 7.68 18.25
CA ALA A 702 14.79 7.58 18.25
C ALA A 702 14.15 8.51 19.30
N HIS A 703 14.77 8.65 20.47
CA HIS A 703 14.30 9.56 21.52
C HIS A 703 14.43 11.02 21.11
N ALA A 704 15.61 11.43 20.62
CA ALA A 704 15.88 12.78 20.14
C ALA A 704 14.96 13.16 18.99
N TYR A 705 14.74 12.25 18.03
CA TYR A 705 13.79 12.46 16.94
C TYR A 705 12.37 12.79 17.42
N LEU A 706 11.87 12.05 18.42
CA LEU A 706 10.57 12.31 19.02
C LEU A 706 10.51 13.65 19.76
N LYS A 707 11.58 13.99 20.48
CA LYS A 707 11.70 15.28 21.18
C LYS A 707 11.72 16.45 20.20
N LEU A 708 12.54 16.38 19.16
CA LEU A 708 12.62 17.39 18.12
C LEU A 708 11.28 17.53 17.37
N SER A 709 10.61 16.41 17.07
CA SER A 709 9.27 16.45 16.47
C SER A 709 8.23 17.09 17.39
N THR A 710 8.37 16.94 18.71
CA THR A 710 7.47 17.57 19.68
C THR A 710 7.74 19.06 19.72
N TRP A 711 9.02 19.44 19.78
CA TRP A 711 9.46 20.82 19.78
C TRP A 711 8.94 21.60 18.57
N PHE A 712 9.13 21.08 17.34
CA PHE A 712 8.60 21.74 16.14
C PHE A 712 7.08 21.94 16.14
N LYS A 713 6.33 21.07 16.81
CA LYS A 713 4.85 21.11 16.86
C LYS A 713 4.30 21.91 18.03
N GLU A 714 5.15 22.37 18.94
CA GLU A 714 4.73 23.14 20.09
C GLU A 714 4.00 24.42 19.65
N VAL A 715 2.81 24.64 20.22
CA VAL A 715 1.97 25.80 19.91
C VAL A 715 2.42 26.95 20.79
N ILE A 716 2.93 28.01 20.15
CA ILE A 716 3.51 29.18 20.83
C ILE A 716 2.58 30.40 20.80
N ASP A 717 1.52 30.36 20.00
CA ASP A 717 0.48 31.39 19.95
C ASP A 717 -0.90 30.79 19.65
N ARG A 718 -1.94 31.40 20.21
CA ARG A 718 -3.35 31.02 20.02
C ARG A 718 -4.20 32.27 19.83
N ASP A 719 -5.24 32.18 19.01
CA ASP A 719 -6.22 33.25 18.88
C ASP A 719 -7.16 33.34 20.10
N LYS A 720 -8.10 34.31 20.04
CA LYS A 720 -9.06 34.58 21.11
C LYS A 720 -10.01 33.41 21.40
N ASP A 721 -10.20 32.50 20.44
CA ASP A 721 -11.06 31.32 20.54
C ASP A 721 -10.25 30.06 20.93
N GLY A 722 -8.95 30.22 21.20
CA GLY A 722 -8.06 29.15 21.63
C GLY A 722 -7.51 28.29 20.48
N VAL A 723 -7.70 28.69 19.22
CA VAL A 723 -7.17 27.99 18.05
C VAL A 723 -5.68 28.30 17.91
N PRO A 724 -4.81 27.28 17.73
CA PRO A 724 -3.39 27.49 17.44
C PRO A 724 -3.16 28.37 16.20
N THR A 725 -2.49 29.51 16.36
CA THR A 725 -2.13 30.44 15.28
C THR A 725 -0.67 30.30 14.85
N LYS A 726 0.21 29.91 15.77
CA LYS A 726 1.65 29.76 15.50
C LYS A 726 2.25 28.56 16.22
N LYS A 727 3.09 27.80 15.51
CA LYS A 727 3.89 26.68 16.03
C LYS A 727 5.37 27.07 16.07
N LYS A 728 6.15 26.36 16.88
CA LYS A 728 7.57 26.66 17.13
C LYS A 728 8.43 26.71 15.88
N PHE A 729 8.21 25.82 14.91
CA PHE A 729 8.99 25.83 13.66
C PHE A 729 8.87 27.17 12.89
N GLN A 730 7.79 27.94 13.12
CA GLN A 730 7.58 29.26 12.52
C GLN A 730 8.35 30.39 13.23
N GLU A 731 9.22 30.08 14.20
CA GLU A 731 10.24 30.99 14.74
C GLU A 731 11.64 30.69 14.20
N ILE A 732 11.83 29.55 13.53
CA ILE A 732 13.12 29.13 12.98
C ILE A 732 13.35 29.87 11.67
N LYS A 733 14.39 30.70 11.61
CA LYS A 733 14.76 31.44 10.39
C LYS A 733 15.72 30.67 9.48
N SER A 734 16.29 29.57 9.98
CA SER A 734 17.21 28.71 9.23
C SER A 734 16.53 28.04 8.04
N LEU A 735 16.90 28.49 6.84
CA LEU A 735 16.47 27.87 5.59
C LEU A 735 17.06 26.47 5.42
N ARG A 736 18.28 26.21 5.94
CA ARG A 736 18.95 24.91 5.88
C ARG A 736 18.21 23.86 6.69
N ILE A 737 17.92 24.16 7.96
CA ILE A 737 17.22 23.24 8.87
C ILE A 737 15.82 22.96 8.39
N LEU A 738 15.09 23.98 7.92
CA LEU A 738 13.77 23.77 7.33
C LEU A 738 13.86 22.89 6.07
N SER A 739 14.87 23.11 5.21
CA SER A 739 15.09 22.27 4.02
C SER A 739 15.34 20.80 4.39
N GLU A 740 16.20 20.55 5.38
CA GLU A 740 16.48 19.19 5.85
C GLU A 740 15.27 18.56 6.55
N ALA A 741 14.57 19.31 7.41
CA ALA A 741 13.37 18.84 8.11
C ALA A 741 12.25 18.45 7.14
N ILE A 742 12.04 19.20 6.06
CA ILE A 742 11.04 18.87 5.02
C ILE A 742 11.39 17.53 4.35
N ASN A 743 12.66 17.31 4.04
CA ASN A 743 13.16 16.13 3.32
C ASN A 743 13.59 14.98 4.23
N TYR A 744 13.44 15.11 5.55
CA TYR A 744 14.05 14.19 6.52
C TYR A 744 13.55 12.75 6.41
N GLU A 745 14.50 11.83 6.36
CA GLU A 745 14.25 10.39 6.44
C GLU A 745 15.02 9.78 7.62
N PRO A 746 14.35 9.30 8.68
CA PRO A 746 15.00 8.78 9.89
C PRO A 746 16.03 7.67 9.66
N GLU A 747 15.84 6.85 8.62
CA GLU A 747 16.76 5.76 8.28
C GLU A 747 18.04 6.26 7.60
N TYR A 748 18.00 7.46 7.03
CA TYR A 748 19.13 8.12 6.38
C TYR A 748 19.59 9.36 7.17
N LYS A 749 19.49 9.32 8.51
CA LYS A 749 19.90 10.41 9.42
C LYS A 749 21.23 11.06 8.99
N THR A 750 22.22 10.25 8.64
CA THR A 750 23.59 10.68 8.27
C THR A 750 23.68 11.49 6.98
N LYS A 751 22.56 11.77 6.30
CA LYS A 751 22.48 12.68 5.16
C LYS A 751 21.96 14.08 5.53
N PHE A 752 21.56 14.29 6.78
CA PHE A 752 20.91 15.51 7.26
C PHE A 752 21.71 16.09 8.42
N ASP A 753 22.89 16.64 8.12
CA ASP A 753 23.90 17.03 9.11
C ASP A 753 23.39 18.16 10.02
N ALA A 754 22.69 19.15 9.46
CA ALA A 754 22.16 20.29 10.20
C ALA A 754 21.04 19.88 11.17
N LEU A 755 20.08 19.11 10.69
CA LEU A 755 19.00 18.59 11.51
C LEU A 755 19.49 17.56 12.54
N SER A 756 20.49 16.75 12.18
CA SER A 756 21.08 15.74 13.06
C SER A 756 21.83 16.35 14.23
N SER A 757 22.45 17.51 14.01
CA SER A 757 23.09 18.31 15.06
C SER A 757 22.11 18.56 16.21
N LEU A 758 20.86 18.95 15.92
CA LEU A 758 19.80 19.25 16.93
C LEU A 758 19.35 18.03 17.78
N TYR A 759 19.94 16.84 17.59
CA TYR A 759 19.69 15.70 18.48
C TYR A 759 20.54 15.75 19.76
N LEU A 760 21.63 16.51 19.73
CA LEU A 760 22.51 16.78 20.87
C LEU A 760 21.89 17.86 21.76
#